data_AF-A0A6M0RVI5-F1
#
_entry.id   AF-A0A6M0RVI5-F1
#
_cell.length_a   1.000
_cell.length_b   1.000
_cell.length_c   1.000
_cell.angle_alpha   90.00
_cell.angle_beta   90.00
_cell.angle_gamma   90.00
#
_symmetry.space_group_name_H-M   'P 1'
#
loop_
_entity.id
_entity.type
_entity.pdbx_description
1 polymer ?
#
loop_
_entity_poly.entity_id
_entity_poly.type
_entity_poly.pdbx_seq_one_letter_code
_entity_poly.pdbx_strand_id
1 'polypeptide(L)'
;MASFPAMTSERLVSAPPNLVQQCQHSTLGKCLPGAFYVHISTLRHLDKALQQYEAKARPYLRDDIPLTLVKFHFEQPKLSYLYYPDFDQVAHPALHASVQVSLATGQLLYRDYSQTLNPPVLHRKETFVAPDYPRYQDFVELTRQQEAFGLLDNSRVIGTQQGWQTRLQQHKLIIHDHALACPLTPKQAISKPKIERHKAAIVRKALSKPIRLALEAGLFTSQTSFFDYGCGHGGDVSRIGQKGFQSMGWDPFYQPDTPQQTADIVNLGYVINVIEDLTERRDALLQAWQLTQQVMIVAAQVLVADSRRGLVAYEDGIITHRNTFQKYYEQEELKAYIDQVLGVDAIPAALGIYLIFRDPAQAEAFRASRFRSRATTPRVRLSVKRFEEYKALLQPLMDFVTERGRVPTADELSPEQLEPLTREFGSVKRAFNLVVKVTDTGEWDEIASKRRQDLLVYLALSHFDKRPKLRDLSPLVKNDIKSLFGSYRQACTAADLMLLSLGNLELLANHCQQSTIGKQMANSLWVHLSALEKLDPLLRLYEGCVSRTLGRPTEVTVIKLNYTKPQITYLFFPDFDNVPHPILHTSMKVGLQDLQVRYRDFDPQDNPPILLQKEQLLSADYSNYDKFAKLSRQEQDWGLLDGSSYITFNEWNQRLDEQCAQLQGYRLVWRKDADPYTLKLRKSQVRARQKVKSKE
;
A
#
# COMPACT_ATOMS: atom_id res chain seq x y z
N MET A 1 1.49 63.34 17.42
CA MET A 1 1.31 64.19 16.23
C MET A 1 2.55 65.05 16.09
N ALA A 2 3.40 64.77 15.11
CA ALA A 2 4.44 65.66 14.63
C ALA A 2 4.50 65.48 13.11
N SER A 3 4.43 66.59 12.38
CA SER A 3 4.26 66.68 10.92
C SER A 3 5.49 66.18 10.17
N PHE A 4 5.27 65.30 9.18
CA PHE A 4 6.27 64.95 8.18
C PHE A 4 6.37 66.05 7.10
N PRO A 5 7.57 66.34 6.57
CA PRO A 5 7.72 67.28 5.47
C PRO A 5 7.13 66.69 4.19
N ALA A 6 6.34 67.50 3.47
CA ALA A 6 5.81 67.15 2.16
C ALA A 6 6.96 66.98 1.17
N MET A 7 7.19 65.74 0.71
CA MET A 7 7.95 65.48 -0.51
C MET A 7 7.00 65.26 -1.68
N THR A 8 7.26 66.06 -2.71
CA THR A 8 6.72 66.15 -4.07
C THR A 8 6.06 64.91 -4.66
N SER A 9 4.89 65.14 -5.25
CA SER A 9 4.16 64.20 -6.11
C SER A 9 4.93 63.92 -7.40
N GLU A 10 5.68 62.82 -7.47
CA GLU A 10 6.00 62.18 -8.74
C GLU A 10 6.38 60.72 -8.55
N ARG A 11 5.78 59.86 -9.40
CA ARG A 11 5.91 58.39 -9.53
C ARG A 11 5.02 57.54 -8.63
N LEU A 12 3.77 57.37 -9.06
CA LEU A 12 3.05 56.10 -8.88
C LEU A 12 3.87 55.00 -9.59
N VAL A 13 4.64 54.23 -8.82
CA VAL A 13 5.46 53.15 -9.37
C VAL A 13 4.62 51.88 -9.44
N SER A 14 4.27 51.47 -10.66
CA SER A 14 3.71 50.13 -10.90
C SER A 14 4.77 49.06 -10.61
N ALA A 15 4.32 47.90 -10.12
CA ALA A 15 5.18 46.72 -10.03
C ALA A 15 5.73 46.36 -11.42
N PRO A 16 6.98 45.89 -11.54
CA PRO A 16 7.52 45.43 -12.81
C PRO A 16 6.56 44.40 -13.44
N PRO A 17 6.30 44.47 -14.76
CA PRO A 17 5.34 43.56 -15.43
C PRO A 17 5.62 42.07 -15.19
N ASN A 18 6.88 41.72 -14.88
CA ASN A 18 7.35 40.35 -14.67
C ASN A 18 7.82 40.06 -13.23
N LEU A 19 7.48 40.90 -12.23
CA LEU A 19 7.98 40.74 -10.85
C LEU A 19 7.66 39.36 -10.26
N VAL A 20 6.41 38.91 -10.42
CA VAL A 20 5.96 37.59 -9.92
C VAL A 20 6.71 36.47 -10.62
N GLN A 21 6.90 36.57 -11.94
CA GLN A 21 7.64 35.60 -12.73
C GLN A 21 9.11 35.54 -12.29
N GLN A 22 9.74 36.66 -11.97
CA GLN A 22 11.12 36.71 -11.47
C GLN A 22 11.25 36.11 -10.07
N CYS A 23 10.28 36.37 -9.19
CA CYS A 23 10.20 35.73 -7.87
C CYS A 23 10.04 34.21 -7.98
N GLN A 24 9.18 33.72 -8.89
CA GLN A 24 8.91 32.29 -9.08
C GLN A 24 10.07 31.52 -9.72
N HIS A 25 10.88 32.18 -10.56
CA HIS A 25 12.07 31.58 -11.18
C HIS A 25 13.35 31.76 -10.36
N SER A 26 13.31 32.50 -9.25
CA SER A 26 14.49 32.68 -8.40
C SER A 26 14.91 31.35 -7.79
N THR A 27 16.19 31.00 -7.94
CA THR A 27 16.79 29.81 -7.29
C THR A 27 17.11 30.05 -5.81
N LEU A 28 17.08 31.31 -5.38
CA LEU A 28 17.33 31.74 -4.01
C LEU A 28 16.06 32.37 -3.43
N GLY A 29 15.68 31.98 -2.22
CA GLY A 29 14.47 32.47 -1.56
C GLY A 29 13.31 31.47 -1.55
N LYS A 30 12.39 31.67 -0.61
CA LYS A 30 11.22 30.82 -0.41
C LYS A 30 10.01 31.38 -1.16
N CYS A 31 9.59 30.69 -2.20
CA CYS A 31 8.38 31.03 -2.96
C CYS A 31 7.15 30.29 -2.40
N LEU A 32 6.12 31.04 -2.00
CA LEU A 32 4.82 30.57 -1.58
C LEU A 32 3.73 31.06 -2.57
N PRO A 33 2.52 30.48 -2.61
CA PRO A 33 1.52 30.81 -3.62
C PRO A 33 1.19 32.31 -3.76
N GLY A 34 1.23 33.08 -2.67
CA GLY A 34 0.92 34.52 -2.68
C GLY A 34 2.11 35.46 -2.41
N ALA A 35 3.30 34.93 -2.15
CA ALA A 35 4.44 35.76 -1.77
C ALA A 35 5.80 35.06 -1.90
N PHE A 36 6.85 35.86 -2.02
CA PHE A 36 8.24 35.42 -2.08
C PHE A 36 9.07 36.05 -0.95
N TYR A 37 9.93 35.26 -0.31
CA TYR A 37 10.64 35.64 0.91
C TYR A 37 12.14 35.39 0.76
N VAL A 38 12.94 36.35 1.21
CA VAL A 38 14.41 36.28 1.17
C VAL A 38 15.01 36.91 2.41
N HIS A 39 16.17 36.41 2.84
CA HIS A 39 16.97 37.06 3.85
C HIS A 39 17.67 38.31 3.28
N ILE A 40 17.89 39.33 4.10
CA ILE A 40 18.53 40.59 3.66
C ILE A 40 19.90 40.37 3.01
N SER A 41 20.68 39.41 3.49
CA SER A 41 21.97 39.03 2.90
C SER A 41 21.84 38.47 1.49
N THR A 42 20.67 37.91 1.15
CA THR A 42 20.40 37.26 -0.14
C THR A 42 19.92 38.26 -1.20
N LEU A 43 19.45 39.46 -0.79
CA LEU A 43 18.92 40.48 -1.71
C LEU A 43 19.90 40.82 -2.84
N ARG A 44 21.20 40.98 -2.54
CA ARG A 44 22.24 41.30 -3.52
C ARG A 44 22.46 40.22 -4.58
N HIS A 45 22.01 39.00 -4.31
CA HIS A 45 22.14 37.85 -5.21
C HIS A 45 20.89 37.64 -6.08
N LEU A 46 19.81 38.39 -5.86
CA LEU A 46 18.59 38.31 -6.67
C LEU A 46 18.75 39.01 -8.02
N ASP A 47 17.81 38.78 -8.93
CA ASP A 47 17.73 39.53 -10.18
C ASP A 47 17.70 41.06 -9.93
N LYS A 48 18.37 41.83 -10.80
CA LYS A 48 18.47 43.29 -10.68
C LYS A 48 17.10 43.97 -10.56
N ALA A 49 16.06 43.45 -11.20
CA ALA A 49 14.71 44.00 -11.10
C ALA A 49 14.12 43.84 -9.69
N LEU A 50 14.36 42.71 -9.00
CA LEU A 50 13.94 42.50 -7.62
C LEU A 50 14.69 43.42 -6.65
N GLN A 51 16.00 43.60 -6.88
CA GLN A 51 16.81 44.56 -6.12
C GLN A 51 16.31 46.00 -6.30
N GLN A 52 16.03 46.40 -7.54
CA GLN A 52 15.48 47.73 -7.83
C GLN A 52 14.09 47.92 -7.24
N TYR A 53 13.26 46.88 -7.22
CA TYR A 53 11.93 46.95 -6.61
C TYR A 53 12.02 47.15 -5.09
N GLU A 54 12.94 46.44 -4.44
CA GLU A 54 13.23 46.62 -3.01
C GLU A 54 13.82 48.01 -2.71
N ALA A 55 14.76 48.49 -3.54
CA ALA A 55 15.38 49.81 -3.40
C ALA A 55 14.37 50.98 -3.50
N LYS A 56 13.19 50.78 -4.09
CA LYS A 56 12.11 51.78 -4.10
C LYS A 56 11.37 51.86 -2.76
N ALA A 57 11.27 50.75 -2.03
CA ALA A 57 10.60 50.72 -0.73
C ALA A 57 11.54 51.12 0.42
N ARG A 58 12.84 50.85 0.26
CA ARG A 58 13.87 51.13 1.27
C ARG A 58 13.84 52.54 1.87
N PRO A 59 13.68 53.65 1.09
CA PRO A 59 13.72 55.01 1.62
C PRO A 59 12.56 55.35 2.57
N TYR A 60 11.48 54.58 2.54
CA TYR A 60 10.37 54.76 3.45
C TYR A 60 10.63 54.12 4.82
N LEU A 61 11.66 53.29 4.97
CA LEU A 61 12.05 52.72 6.26
C LEU A 61 12.94 53.69 7.03
N ARG A 62 12.85 53.65 8.37
CA ARG A 62 13.82 54.33 9.22
C ARG A 62 15.07 53.46 9.38
N ASP A 63 16.25 54.08 9.41
CA ASP A 63 17.54 53.38 9.51
C ASP A 63 17.73 52.60 10.81
N ASP A 64 16.92 52.90 11.84
CA ASP A 64 16.95 52.27 13.16
C ASP A 64 16.16 50.94 13.24
N ILE A 65 15.43 50.55 12.19
CA ILE A 65 14.62 49.33 12.21
C ILE A 65 15.48 48.16 11.74
N PRO A 66 15.81 47.18 12.61
CA PRO A 66 16.55 46.00 12.20
C PRO A 66 15.67 45.08 11.34
N LEU A 67 16.26 44.51 10.29
CA LEU A 67 15.54 43.75 9.26
C LEU A 67 16.21 42.41 9.03
N THR A 68 15.43 41.34 8.97
CA THR A 68 15.95 39.98 8.74
C THR A 68 15.48 39.45 7.38
N LEU A 69 14.18 39.50 7.10
CA LEU A 69 13.60 39.03 5.84
C LEU A 69 12.86 40.14 5.10
N VAL A 70 12.87 40.05 3.77
CA VAL A 70 12.01 40.83 2.88
C VAL A 70 10.99 39.90 2.23
N LYS A 71 9.72 40.29 2.31
CA LYS A 71 8.57 39.61 1.70
C LYS A 71 8.03 40.45 0.55
N PHE A 72 8.08 39.87 -0.64
CA PHE A 72 7.46 40.37 -1.87
C PHE A 72 6.05 39.81 -1.98
N HIS A 73 5.03 40.67 -2.09
CA HIS A 73 3.64 40.24 -2.27
C HIS A 73 3.32 40.18 -3.77
N PHE A 74 2.60 39.14 -4.19
CA PHE A 74 2.26 38.95 -5.62
C PHE A 74 1.01 39.72 -6.04
N GLU A 75 0.06 39.90 -5.13
CA GLU A 75 -1.25 40.50 -5.44
C GLU A 75 -1.29 42.02 -5.23
N GLN A 76 -0.37 42.56 -4.42
CA GLN A 76 -0.38 43.97 -4.03
C GLN A 76 1.01 44.58 -4.19
N PRO A 77 1.14 45.82 -4.70
CA PRO A 77 2.42 46.51 -4.85
C PRO A 77 2.95 46.99 -3.50
N LYS A 78 3.38 46.04 -2.67
CA LYS A 78 3.90 46.29 -1.33
C LYS A 78 5.01 45.31 -0.98
N LEU A 79 5.89 45.75 -0.08
CA LEU A 79 6.89 44.91 0.57
C LEU A 79 6.61 44.81 2.06
N SER A 80 6.98 43.70 2.67
CA SER A 80 7.01 43.60 4.12
C SER A 80 8.39 43.20 4.60
N TYR A 81 8.89 43.93 5.57
CA TYR A 81 10.16 43.68 6.22
C TYR A 81 9.86 43.02 7.57
N LEU A 82 10.45 41.86 7.80
CA LEU A 82 10.22 41.03 8.99
C LEU A 82 11.49 40.99 9.82
N TYR A 83 11.35 41.21 11.13
CA TYR A 83 12.45 41.21 12.06
C TYR A 83 12.41 39.99 12.98
N TYR A 84 13.49 39.22 12.97
CA TYR A 84 13.75 38.08 13.82
C TYR A 84 15.11 38.31 14.50
N PRO A 85 15.16 38.86 15.74
CA PRO A 85 16.41 39.18 16.44
C PRO A 85 17.33 37.97 16.61
N ASP A 86 16.74 36.81 16.87
CA ASP A 86 17.47 35.56 17.14
C ASP A 86 17.54 34.66 15.89
N PHE A 87 17.58 35.25 14.69
CA PHE A 87 17.49 34.48 13.44
C PHE A 87 18.55 33.39 13.34
N ASP A 88 19.78 33.67 13.76
CA ASP A 88 20.84 32.68 13.73
C ASP A 88 20.79 31.77 14.96
N GLN A 89 20.54 32.32 16.14
CA GLN A 89 20.69 31.66 17.45
C GLN A 89 19.56 30.68 17.78
N VAL A 90 18.34 30.96 17.32
CA VAL A 90 17.18 30.09 17.58
C VAL A 90 16.83 29.33 16.31
N ALA A 91 16.55 28.03 16.46
CA ALA A 91 16.18 27.16 15.35
C ALA A 91 14.91 27.65 14.63
N HIS A 92 13.90 28.01 15.42
CA HIS A 92 12.62 28.56 14.97
C HIS A 92 12.34 29.91 15.63
N PRO A 93 12.99 30.99 15.19
CA PRO A 93 12.87 32.30 15.82
C PRO A 93 11.43 32.82 15.69
N ALA A 94 10.94 33.46 16.75
CA ALA A 94 9.66 34.15 16.76
C ALA A 94 9.76 35.49 16.02
N LEU A 95 8.72 35.85 15.28
CA LEU A 95 8.61 37.16 14.65
C LEU A 95 8.52 38.22 15.75
N HIS A 96 9.43 39.20 15.73
CA HIS A 96 9.45 40.27 16.72
C HIS A 96 8.69 41.50 16.23
N ALA A 97 8.90 41.91 14.97
CA ALA A 97 8.21 43.03 14.37
C ALA A 97 8.05 42.85 12.86
N SER A 98 7.05 43.52 12.28
CA SER A 98 6.90 43.63 10.84
C SER A 98 6.59 45.06 10.41
N VAL A 99 7.20 45.50 9.32
CA VAL A 99 6.91 46.79 8.68
C VAL A 99 6.44 46.53 7.26
N GLN A 100 5.25 46.99 6.91
CA GLN A 100 4.76 46.91 5.53
C GLN A 100 4.87 48.28 4.87
N VAL A 101 5.43 48.31 3.66
CA VAL A 101 5.56 49.51 2.84
C VAL A 101 4.68 49.36 1.61
N SER A 102 3.65 50.22 1.49
CA SER A 102 2.85 50.33 0.28
C SER A 102 3.62 51.16 -0.75
N LEU A 103 3.99 50.57 -1.89
CA LEU A 103 4.69 51.30 -2.96
C LEU A 103 3.76 52.21 -3.77
N ALA A 104 2.44 52.00 -3.67
CA ALA A 104 1.46 52.86 -4.31
C ALA A 104 1.22 54.17 -3.52
N THR A 105 1.35 54.14 -2.19
CA THR A 105 0.96 55.27 -1.31
C THR A 105 2.08 55.77 -0.41
N GLY A 106 3.22 55.07 -0.34
CA GLY A 106 4.30 55.37 0.62
C GLY A 106 3.94 55.12 2.09
N GLN A 107 2.75 54.58 2.37
CA GLN A 107 2.29 54.35 3.74
C GLN A 107 3.01 53.19 4.40
N LEU A 108 3.33 53.38 5.68
CA LEU A 108 3.96 52.39 6.55
C LEU A 108 2.95 51.80 7.52
N LEU A 109 2.93 50.48 7.62
CA LEU A 109 2.20 49.77 8.68
C LEU A 109 3.18 48.98 9.53
N TYR A 110 3.40 49.45 10.76
CA TYR A 110 4.20 48.77 11.76
C TYR A 110 3.32 47.85 12.62
N ARG A 111 3.80 46.64 12.91
CA ARG A 111 3.20 45.71 13.86
C ARG A 111 4.27 45.14 14.76
N ASP A 112 4.05 45.24 16.07
CA ASP A 112 4.88 44.65 17.12
C ASP A 112 4.28 43.31 17.55
N TYR A 113 5.13 42.28 17.61
CA TYR A 113 4.78 40.94 18.05
C TYR A 113 5.53 40.53 19.32
N SER A 114 6.39 41.39 19.88
CA SER A 114 7.24 41.10 21.05
C SER A 114 6.48 40.69 22.31
N GLN A 115 5.24 41.19 22.47
CA GLN A 115 4.35 40.89 23.59
C GLN A 115 3.24 39.88 23.22
N THR A 116 3.29 39.29 22.02
CA THR A 116 2.29 38.30 21.59
C THR A 116 2.55 36.96 22.28
N LEU A 117 1.54 36.37 22.94
CA LEU A 117 1.68 35.09 23.65
C LEU A 117 1.99 33.90 22.74
N ASN A 118 1.61 33.97 21.47
CA ASN A 118 1.83 32.93 20.47
C ASN A 118 2.24 33.54 19.10
N PRO A 119 3.46 34.09 18.99
CA PRO A 119 3.90 34.78 17.79
C PRO A 119 4.12 33.79 16.63
N PRO A 120 4.03 34.26 15.37
CA PRO A 120 4.45 33.46 14.23
C PRO A 120 5.93 33.08 14.33
N VAL A 121 6.28 31.84 13.97
CA VAL A 121 7.68 31.37 13.99
C VAL A 121 8.18 31.08 12.58
N LEU A 122 9.49 31.22 12.40
CA LEU A 122 10.15 30.89 11.14
C LEU A 122 10.67 29.45 11.16
N HIS A 123 10.51 28.72 10.05
CA HIS A 123 11.10 27.39 9.85
C HIS A 123 11.57 27.23 8.39
N ARG A 124 12.40 26.22 8.14
CA ARG A 124 13.14 26.02 6.88
C ARG A 124 14.06 27.21 6.53
N LYS A 125 14.95 27.56 7.46
CA LYS A 125 15.79 28.76 7.33
C LYS A 125 16.73 28.70 6.11
N GLU A 126 17.10 27.49 5.68
CA GLU A 126 17.92 27.22 4.50
C GLU A 126 17.29 27.77 3.21
N THR A 127 15.97 27.91 3.17
CA THR A 127 15.27 28.42 1.97
C THR A 127 15.38 29.94 1.80
N PHE A 128 15.72 30.70 2.84
CA PHE A 128 15.74 32.17 2.77
C PHE A 128 17.14 32.73 2.52
N VAL A 129 18.20 31.96 2.75
CA VAL A 129 19.60 32.39 2.67
C VAL A 129 20.32 31.74 1.48
N ALA A 130 21.41 32.33 1.03
CA ALA A 130 22.27 31.74 0.00
C ALA A 130 23.19 30.62 0.57
N PRO A 131 23.70 29.69 -0.27
CA PRO A 131 24.56 28.58 0.19
C PRO A 131 25.88 29.00 0.86
N ASP A 132 26.34 30.24 0.62
CA ASP A 132 27.53 30.83 1.25
C ASP A 132 27.23 31.46 2.63
N TYR A 133 25.99 31.38 3.11
CA TYR A 133 25.62 31.88 4.42
C TYR A 133 26.29 31.07 5.54
N PRO A 134 26.89 31.70 6.58
CA PRO A 134 27.72 31.00 7.57
C PRO A 134 27.08 29.78 8.24
N ARG A 135 25.76 29.82 8.52
CA ARG A 135 25.00 28.73 9.15
C ARG A 135 24.16 27.89 8.18
N TYR A 136 24.41 27.99 6.87
CA TYR A 136 23.60 27.31 5.86
C TYR A 136 23.50 25.81 6.10
N GLN A 137 24.63 25.14 6.39
CA GLN A 137 24.67 23.70 6.60
C GLN A 137 23.90 23.27 7.85
N ASP A 138 23.99 24.00 8.96
CA ASP A 138 23.20 23.74 10.18
C ASP A 138 21.69 23.77 9.86
N PHE A 139 21.26 24.74 9.06
CA PHE A 139 19.85 24.90 8.71
C PHE A 139 19.36 23.77 7.78
N VAL A 140 20.19 23.37 6.81
CA VAL A 140 19.89 22.23 5.92
C VAL A 140 19.78 20.95 6.72
N GLU A 141 20.72 20.68 7.62
CA GLU A 141 20.76 19.47 8.42
C GLU A 141 19.57 19.41 9.40
N LEU A 142 19.24 20.51 10.07
CA LEU A 142 18.05 20.60 10.90
C LEU A 142 16.79 20.29 10.10
N THR A 143 16.63 20.90 8.92
CA THR A 143 15.47 20.66 8.06
C THR A 143 15.40 19.19 7.65
N ARG A 144 16.52 18.58 7.24
CA ARG A 144 16.59 17.16 6.88
C ARG A 144 16.14 16.26 8.03
N GLN A 145 16.61 16.54 9.25
CA GLN A 145 16.19 15.81 10.45
C GLN A 145 14.69 15.99 10.70
N GLN A 146 14.17 17.22 10.59
CA GLN A 146 12.76 17.51 10.78
C GLN A 146 11.85 16.85 9.73
N GLU A 147 12.29 16.77 8.48
CA GLU A 147 11.60 16.02 7.41
C GLU A 147 11.60 14.51 7.72
N ALA A 148 12.72 13.96 8.16
CA ALA A 148 12.83 12.53 8.51
C ALA A 148 11.88 12.14 9.67
N PHE A 149 11.63 13.05 10.61
CA PHE A 149 10.69 12.86 11.72
C PHE A 149 9.25 13.35 11.44
N GLY A 150 8.96 13.82 10.22
CA GLY A 150 7.62 14.32 9.85
C GLY A 150 7.19 15.60 10.58
N LEU A 151 8.14 16.37 11.14
CA LEU A 151 7.83 17.57 11.94
C LEU A 151 7.34 18.75 11.07
N LEU A 152 7.67 18.74 9.77
CA LEU A 152 7.26 19.77 8.82
C LEU A 152 5.93 19.48 8.12
N ASP A 153 5.29 18.34 8.42
CA ASP A 153 4.01 17.96 7.84
C ASP A 153 2.85 18.80 8.40
N ASN A 154 1.86 19.07 7.54
CA ASN A 154 0.74 19.96 7.83
C ASN A 154 1.21 21.35 8.30
N SER A 155 1.77 22.12 7.36
CA SER A 155 2.39 23.43 7.63
C SER A 155 1.45 24.48 8.27
N ARG A 156 0.14 24.23 8.30
CA ARG A 156 -0.85 25.14 8.89
C ARG A 156 -0.79 25.19 10.42
N VAL A 157 -0.42 24.09 11.07
CA VAL A 157 -0.42 24.00 12.55
C VAL A 157 0.92 24.37 13.19
N ILE A 158 1.98 24.49 12.38
CA ILE A 158 3.35 24.74 12.81
C ILE A 158 3.82 26.20 12.63
N GLY A 159 2.94 27.08 12.16
CA GLY A 159 3.28 28.48 11.88
C GLY A 159 3.39 29.40 13.10
N THR A 160 3.08 28.91 14.30
CA THR A 160 3.10 29.69 15.56
C THR A 160 3.97 29.00 16.61
N GLN A 161 4.47 29.76 17.59
CA GLN A 161 5.40 29.26 18.60
C GLN A 161 4.81 28.10 19.42
N GLN A 162 3.58 28.24 19.91
CA GLN A 162 2.89 27.19 20.64
C GLN A 162 2.63 25.99 19.73
N GLY A 163 2.21 26.21 18.48
CA GLY A 163 2.00 25.13 17.51
C GLY A 163 3.28 24.33 17.26
N TRP A 164 4.43 25.00 17.16
CA TRP A 164 5.74 24.37 17.02
C TRP A 164 6.19 23.64 18.29
N GLN A 165 6.01 24.24 19.47
CA GLN A 165 6.32 23.61 20.74
C GLN A 165 5.46 22.37 20.99
N THR A 166 4.16 22.44 20.72
CA THR A 166 3.25 21.29 20.79
C THR A 166 3.70 20.19 19.82
N ARG A 167 4.16 20.54 18.61
CA ARG A 167 4.72 19.57 17.66
C ARG A 167 5.96 18.86 18.22
N LEU A 168 6.91 19.61 18.76
CA LEU A 168 8.11 19.05 19.37
C LEU A 168 7.77 18.16 20.58
N GLN A 169 6.85 18.61 21.44
CA GLN A 169 6.36 17.85 22.59
C GLN A 169 5.64 16.55 22.18
N GLN A 170 4.80 16.60 21.15
CA GLN A 170 4.13 15.42 20.59
C GLN A 170 5.12 14.35 20.12
N HIS A 171 6.25 14.77 19.57
CA HIS A 171 7.32 13.88 19.12
C HIS A 171 8.37 13.59 20.21
N LYS A 172 8.25 14.19 21.40
CA LYS A 172 9.21 14.12 22.51
C LYS A 172 10.63 14.51 22.12
N LEU A 173 10.75 15.40 21.14
CA LEU A 173 12.02 15.92 20.67
C LEU A 173 12.20 17.32 21.23
N ILE A 174 13.45 17.67 21.49
CA ILE A 174 13.86 19.06 21.69
C ILE A 174 14.77 19.44 20.52
N ILE A 175 14.91 20.74 20.29
CA ILE A 175 15.96 21.23 19.42
C ILE A 175 17.06 21.76 20.32
N HIS A 176 18.24 21.18 20.20
CA HIS A 176 19.45 21.62 20.90
C HIS A 176 20.47 22.00 19.84
N ASP A 177 20.85 23.29 19.81
CA ASP A 177 21.81 23.87 18.86
C ASP A 177 21.56 23.45 17.39
N HIS A 178 20.35 23.71 16.90
CA HIS A 178 19.92 23.40 15.53
C HIS A 178 20.07 21.92 15.15
N ALA A 179 20.05 21.01 16.12
CA ALA A 179 19.88 19.59 15.93
C ALA A 179 18.70 19.06 16.74
N LEU A 180 17.99 18.07 16.21
CA LEU A 180 16.98 17.33 16.97
C LEU A 180 17.69 16.44 18.00
N ALA A 181 17.30 16.57 19.26
CA ALA A 181 17.77 15.75 20.35
C ALA A 181 16.60 15.14 21.11
N CYS A 182 16.83 13.98 21.72
CA CYS A 182 15.93 13.42 22.71
C CYS A 182 16.43 13.87 24.09
N PRO A 183 15.61 14.53 24.94
CA PRO A 183 16.04 14.87 26.28
C PRO A 183 16.35 13.58 27.06
N LEU A 184 17.62 13.39 27.42
CA LEU A 184 18.04 12.33 28.34
C LEU A 184 17.57 12.73 29.74
N THR A 185 16.43 12.22 30.18
CA THR A 185 16.09 12.25 31.61
C THR A 185 17.18 11.49 32.36
N PRO A 186 17.79 12.05 33.42
CA PRO A 186 18.63 11.27 34.31
C PRO A 186 17.83 10.04 34.77
N LYS A 187 18.46 8.87 34.80
CA LYS A 187 17.89 7.63 35.38
C LYS A 187 17.53 7.87 36.85
N GLN A 188 16.40 8.49 37.12
CA GLN A 188 15.63 8.11 38.30
C GLN A 188 15.27 6.65 38.09
N ALA A 189 15.45 5.84 39.13
CA ALA A 189 14.92 4.49 39.19
C ALA A 189 13.38 4.58 39.16
N ILE A 190 12.83 4.83 37.97
CA ILE A 190 11.43 4.58 37.66
C ILE A 190 11.33 3.07 37.75
N SER A 191 10.62 2.56 38.76
CA SER A 191 10.20 1.15 38.76
C SER A 191 9.65 0.86 37.38
N LYS A 192 10.18 -0.18 36.69
CA LYS A 192 9.71 -0.57 35.36
C LYS A 192 8.18 -0.48 35.38
N PRO A 193 7.55 0.37 34.55
CA PRO A 193 6.10 0.54 34.58
C PRO A 193 5.48 -0.86 34.48
N LYS A 194 4.55 -1.18 35.38
CA LYS A 194 3.88 -2.47 35.37
C LYS A 194 3.05 -2.55 34.10
N ILE A 195 3.57 -3.18 33.06
CA ILE A 195 2.90 -3.32 31.77
C ILE A 195 1.79 -4.36 31.92
N GLU A 196 0.56 -3.95 31.65
CA GLU A 196 -0.63 -4.79 31.79
C GLU A 196 -0.91 -5.53 30.48
N ARG A 197 0.02 -6.39 30.04
CA ARG A 197 -0.02 -7.09 28.73
C ARG A 197 -1.36 -7.76 28.45
N HIS A 198 -2.00 -8.34 29.47
CA HIS A 198 -3.31 -8.98 29.36
C HIS A 198 -4.40 -8.07 28.76
N LYS A 199 -4.30 -6.75 28.94
CA LYS A 199 -5.28 -5.77 28.38
C LYS A 199 -5.15 -5.56 26.87
N ALA A 200 -4.12 -6.11 26.23
CA ALA A 200 -3.97 -6.08 24.77
C ALA A 200 -4.82 -7.16 24.07
N ALA A 201 -5.29 -8.19 24.80
CA ALA A 201 -6.19 -9.20 24.27
C ALA A 201 -7.56 -8.60 23.94
N ILE A 202 -8.06 -8.83 22.73
CA ILE A 202 -9.33 -8.28 22.24
C ILE A 202 -10.33 -9.41 22.04
N VAL A 203 -11.53 -9.27 22.61
CA VAL A 203 -12.66 -10.16 22.33
C VAL A 203 -13.20 -9.86 20.92
N ARG A 204 -13.17 -10.87 20.05
CA ARG A 204 -13.64 -10.77 18.65
C ARG A 204 -14.77 -11.76 18.39
N LYS A 205 -15.66 -11.42 17.45
CA LYS A 205 -16.76 -12.29 17.00
C LYS A 205 -16.36 -13.27 15.89
N ALA A 206 -15.24 -13.02 15.21
CA ALA A 206 -14.71 -13.84 14.11
C ALA A 206 -13.31 -14.38 14.44
N LEU A 207 -12.86 -15.36 13.65
CA LEU A 207 -11.49 -15.85 13.66
C LEU A 207 -10.51 -14.70 13.38
N SER A 208 -9.37 -14.71 14.08
CA SER A 208 -8.28 -13.79 13.81
C SER A 208 -7.75 -13.95 12.38
N LYS A 209 -7.14 -12.87 11.89
CA LYS A 209 -6.56 -12.80 10.54
C LYS A 209 -5.55 -13.93 10.26
N PRO A 210 -4.55 -14.23 11.12
CA PRO A 210 -3.61 -15.32 10.86
C PRO A 210 -4.30 -16.69 10.73
N ILE A 211 -5.28 -16.99 11.59
CA ILE A 211 -5.99 -18.26 11.57
C ILE A 211 -6.89 -18.40 10.34
N ARG A 212 -7.57 -17.32 9.95
CA ARG A 212 -8.39 -17.31 8.74
C ARG A 212 -7.54 -17.57 7.49
N LEU A 213 -6.39 -16.92 7.38
CA LEU A 213 -5.46 -17.13 6.25
C LEU A 213 -4.95 -18.58 6.20
N ALA A 214 -4.62 -19.17 7.34
CA ALA A 214 -4.18 -20.57 7.40
C ALA A 214 -5.28 -21.56 6.98
N LEU A 215 -6.55 -21.30 7.35
CA LEU A 215 -7.71 -22.06 6.86
C LEU A 215 -7.92 -21.90 5.35
N GLU A 216 -7.91 -20.67 4.86
CA GLU A 216 -8.09 -20.35 3.43
C GLU A 216 -6.97 -20.96 2.57
N ALA A 217 -5.77 -21.07 3.14
CA ALA A 217 -4.63 -21.71 2.47
C ALA A 217 -4.63 -23.25 2.59
N GLY A 218 -5.67 -23.85 3.18
CA GLY A 218 -5.84 -25.30 3.24
C GLY A 218 -4.86 -26.03 4.17
N LEU A 219 -4.27 -25.33 5.15
CA LEU A 219 -3.34 -25.94 6.10
C LEU A 219 -4.03 -26.87 7.11
N PHE A 220 -5.31 -26.65 7.36
CA PHE A 220 -6.11 -27.48 8.25
C PHE A 220 -6.73 -28.65 7.48
N THR A 221 -6.32 -29.87 7.83
CA THR A 221 -6.92 -31.12 7.34
C THR A 221 -7.72 -31.80 8.46
N SER A 222 -8.59 -32.75 8.15
CA SER A 222 -9.53 -33.37 9.11
C SER A 222 -8.88 -33.98 10.37
N GLN A 223 -7.57 -34.27 10.34
CA GLN A 223 -6.82 -34.83 11.48
C GLN A 223 -5.88 -33.81 12.13
N THR A 224 -5.85 -32.57 11.67
CA THR A 224 -4.90 -31.55 12.14
C THR A 224 -5.27 -31.08 13.55
N SER A 225 -4.27 -31.14 14.44
CA SER A 225 -4.34 -30.55 15.79
C SER A 225 -3.87 -29.09 15.79
N PHE A 226 -4.49 -28.26 16.63
CA PHE A 226 -4.25 -26.83 16.72
C PHE A 226 -3.97 -26.39 18.16
N PHE A 227 -2.93 -25.57 18.32
CA PHE A 227 -2.58 -24.96 19.61
C PHE A 227 -2.36 -23.44 19.47
N ASP A 228 -3.02 -22.64 20.30
CA ASP A 228 -2.89 -21.18 20.32
C ASP A 228 -2.05 -20.72 21.52
N TYR A 229 -0.82 -20.29 21.26
CA TYR A 229 0.14 -19.82 22.26
C TYR A 229 -0.08 -18.31 22.50
N GLY A 230 -0.55 -17.97 23.70
CA GLY A 230 -1.04 -16.61 24.04
C GLY A 230 -2.46 -16.38 23.55
N CYS A 231 -3.36 -17.35 23.78
CA CYS A 231 -4.72 -17.34 23.22
C CYS A 231 -5.65 -16.24 23.78
N GLY A 232 -5.23 -15.52 24.82
CA GLY A 232 -6.06 -14.57 25.55
C GLY A 232 -7.36 -15.21 26.01
N HIS A 233 -8.48 -14.62 25.61
CA HIS A 233 -9.83 -15.13 25.90
C HIS A 233 -10.21 -16.45 25.16
N GLY A 234 -9.31 -17.08 24.39
CA GLY A 234 -9.56 -18.37 23.75
C GLY A 234 -10.52 -18.35 22.55
N GLY A 235 -10.71 -17.17 21.93
CA GLY A 235 -11.70 -16.99 20.87
C GLY A 235 -11.40 -17.78 19.59
N ASP A 236 -10.13 -17.88 19.19
CA ASP A 236 -9.73 -18.70 18.03
C ASP A 236 -9.79 -20.19 18.35
N VAL A 237 -9.33 -20.59 19.54
CA VAL A 237 -9.41 -21.96 20.06
C VAL A 237 -10.84 -22.50 19.96
N SER A 238 -11.81 -21.76 20.52
CA SER A 238 -13.22 -22.14 20.52
C SER A 238 -13.79 -22.30 19.10
N ARG A 239 -13.51 -21.34 18.20
CA ARG A 239 -14.05 -21.34 16.83
C ARG A 239 -13.42 -22.40 15.93
N ILE A 240 -12.14 -22.72 16.13
CA ILE A 240 -11.48 -23.84 15.45
C ILE A 240 -12.04 -25.17 15.97
N GLY A 241 -12.29 -25.29 17.27
CA GLY A 241 -12.97 -26.45 17.85
C GLY A 241 -14.38 -26.66 17.28
N GLN A 242 -15.16 -25.59 17.11
CA GLN A 242 -16.48 -25.63 16.45
C GLN A 242 -16.44 -26.11 14.99
N LYS A 243 -15.28 -26.01 14.32
CA LYS A 243 -15.07 -26.54 12.97
C LYS A 243 -14.66 -28.02 12.96
N GLY A 244 -14.56 -28.66 14.14
CA GLY A 244 -14.28 -30.09 14.29
C GLY A 244 -12.80 -30.45 14.48
N PHE A 245 -11.90 -29.47 14.62
CA PHE A 245 -10.48 -29.72 14.85
C PHE A 245 -10.17 -29.87 16.34
N GLN A 246 -9.17 -30.69 16.67
CA GLN A 246 -8.60 -30.72 18.02
C GLN A 246 -7.91 -29.37 18.29
N SER A 247 -8.36 -28.65 19.31
CA SER A 247 -8.02 -27.25 19.49
C SER A 247 -7.81 -26.94 20.96
N MET A 248 -6.63 -26.42 21.31
CA MET A 248 -6.26 -26.01 22.66
C MET A 248 -5.52 -24.68 22.64
N GLY A 249 -5.40 -24.01 23.78
CA GLY A 249 -4.61 -22.79 23.88
C GLY A 249 -4.19 -22.48 25.31
N TRP A 250 -3.08 -21.77 25.41
CA TRP A 250 -2.51 -21.34 26.68
C TRP A 250 -2.34 -19.83 26.67
N ASP A 251 -2.56 -19.19 27.82
CA ASP A 251 -2.28 -17.77 28.01
C ASP A 251 -1.78 -17.54 29.43
N PRO A 252 -0.69 -16.78 29.64
CA PRO A 252 -0.09 -16.62 30.96
C PRO A 252 -1.02 -15.93 31.98
N PHE A 253 -2.08 -15.24 31.54
CA PHE A 253 -3.04 -14.57 32.40
C PHE A 253 -4.42 -15.22 32.36
N TYR A 254 -4.97 -15.46 31.18
CA TYR A 254 -6.36 -15.92 31.01
C TYR A 254 -6.52 -17.43 31.12
N GLN A 255 -5.50 -18.22 30.78
CA GLN A 255 -5.52 -19.69 30.80
C GLN A 255 -4.16 -20.26 31.25
N PRO A 256 -3.68 -19.90 32.46
CA PRO A 256 -2.33 -20.26 32.91
C PRO A 256 -2.18 -21.75 33.20
N ASP A 257 -3.28 -22.40 33.62
CA ASP A 257 -3.30 -23.82 34.03
C ASP A 257 -3.46 -24.79 32.85
N THR A 258 -3.69 -24.30 31.63
CA THR A 258 -3.79 -25.18 30.45
C THR A 258 -2.40 -25.71 30.09
N PRO A 259 -2.19 -27.03 29.97
CA PRO A 259 -0.88 -27.55 29.63
C PRO A 259 -0.45 -27.09 28.23
N GLN A 260 0.79 -26.65 28.13
CA GLN A 260 1.43 -26.43 26.83
C GLN A 260 1.75 -27.78 26.20
N GLN A 261 1.14 -28.08 25.06
CA GLN A 261 1.28 -29.36 24.37
C GLN A 261 1.59 -29.17 22.90
N THR A 262 2.19 -30.19 22.29
CA THR A 262 2.50 -30.17 20.87
C THR A 262 1.24 -30.24 20.01
N ALA A 263 1.27 -29.58 18.86
CA ALA A 263 0.22 -29.64 17.85
C ALA A 263 0.80 -29.52 16.44
N ASP A 264 0.06 -29.99 15.44
CA ASP A 264 0.40 -29.86 14.03
C ASP A 264 0.55 -28.39 13.64
N ILE A 265 -0.41 -27.56 14.05
CA ILE A 265 -0.41 -26.12 13.84
C ILE A 265 -0.33 -25.39 15.17
N VAL A 266 0.70 -24.55 15.35
CA VAL A 266 0.83 -23.65 16.49
C VAL A 266 0.70 -22.20 16.05
N ASN A 267 -0.18 -21.44 16.67
CA ASN A 267 -0.32 -20.01 16.44
C ASN A 267 0.34 -19.20 17.55
N LEU A 268 1.21 -18.27 17.18
CA LEU A 268 1.77 -17.21 18.02
C LEU A 268 1.26 -15.87 17.49
N GLY A 269 -0.05 -15.67 17.61
CA GLY A 269 -0.76 -14.58 16.96
C GLY A 269 -0.81 -13.31 17.81
N TYR A 270 -0.10 -12.27 17.38
CA TYR A 270 -0.06 -10.96 18.02
C TYR A 270 0.54 -10.93 19.45
N VAL A 271 1.36 -11.92 19.78
CA VAL A 271 1.97 -12.08 21.12
C VAL A 271 3.31 -11.36 21.20
N ILE A 272 4.21 -11.59 20.25
CA ILE A 272 5.58 -11.02 20.29
C ILE A 272 5.60 -9.48 20.19
N ASN A 273 4.53 -8.85 19.72
CA ASN A 273 4.40 -7.40 19.72
C ASN A 273 3.95 -6.81 21.06
N VAL A 274 3.46 -7.62 22.01
CA VAL A 274 3.05 -7.13 23.35
C VAL A 274 4.05 -7.47 24.45
N ILE A 275 5.12 -8.19 24.12
CA ILE A 275 6.23 -8.52 25.05
C ILE A 275 7.32 -7.46 24.89
N GLU A 276 7.54 -6.65 25.93
CA GLU A 276 8.58 -5.62 25.97
C GLU A 276 9.98 -6.19 26.18
N ASP A 277 10.12 -7.28 26.93
CA ASP A 277 11.42 -7.88 27.22
C ASP A 277 11.91 -8.71 26.02
N LEU A 278 13.07 -8.34 25.48
CA LEU A 278 13.62 -8.98 24.27
C LEU A 278 13.98 -10.46 24.49
N THR A 279 14.39 -10.83 25.70
CA THR A 279 14.74 -12.22 26.04
C THR A 279 13.47 -13.05 26.13
N GLU A 280 12.47 -12.58 26.85
CA GLU A 280 11.17 -13.24 26.96
C GLU A 280 10.48 -13.37 25.59
N ARG A 281 10.58 -12.33 24.75
CA ARG A 281 10.03 -12.34 23.38
C ARG A 281 10.71 -13.40 22.51
N ARG A 282 12.02 -13.58 22.67
CA ARG A 282 12.80 -14.64 22.00
C ARG A 282 12.38 -16.01 22.52
N ASP A 283 12.26 -16.17 23.83
CA ASP A 283 11.92 -17.43 24.46
C ASP A 283 10.49 -17.87 24.12
N ALA A 284 9.51 -16.96 24.09
CA ALA A 284 8.15 -17.25 23.66
C ALA A 284 8.10 -17.77 22.21
N LEU A 285 8.90 -17.17 21.31
CA LEU A 285 9.01 -17.62 19.93
C LEU A 285 9.63 -19.03 19.84
N LEU A 286 10.69 -19.30 20.61
CA LEU A 286 11.33 -20.61 20.66
C LEU A 286 10.42 -21.70 21.27
N GLN A 287 9.70 -21.38 22.35
CA GLN A 287 8.78 -22.31 23.02
C GLN A 287 7.61 -22.67 22.10
N ALA A 288 6.96 -21.68 21.47
CA ALA A 288 5.89 -21.95 20.52
C ALA A 288 6.40 -22.77 19.31
N TRP A 289 7.65 -22.54 18.86
CA TRP A 289 8.27 -23.40 17.85
C TRP A 289 8.45 -24.84 18.34
N GLN A 290 8.94 -25.06 19.56
CA GLN A 290 9.10 -26.41 20.13
C GLN A 290 7.79 -27.22 20.17
N LEU A 291 6.64 -26.55 20.36
CA LEU A 291 5.32 -27.18 20.34
C LEU A 291 4.84 -27.51 18.90
N THR A 292 5.47 -26.95 17.88
CA THR A 292 5.03 -27.09 16.48
C THR A 292 5.53 -28.38 15.84
N GLN A 293 4.59 -29.22 15.37
CA GLN A 293 4.91 -30.45 14.63
C GLN A 293 4.95 -30.25 13.11
N GLN A 294 4.10 -29.39 12.53
CA GLN A 294 4.08 -29.14 11.08
C GLN A 294 4.30 -27.67 10.72
N VAL A 295 3.40 -26.77 11.16
CA VAL A 295 3.39 -25.36 10.75
C VAL A 295 3.20 -24.43 11.95
N MET A 296 4.08 -23.44 12.08
CA MET A 296 3.93 -22.36 13.04
C MET A 296 3.42 -21.11 12.31
N ILE A 297 2.43 -20.43 12.89
CA ILE A 297 1.90 -19.16 12.42
C ILE A 297 2.41 -18.07 13.37
N VAL A 298 3.15 -17.09 12.86
CA VAL A 298 3.59 -15.93 13.64
C VAL A 298 2.92 -14.69 13.08
N ALA A 299 2.25 -13.93 13.94
CA ALA A 299 1.67 -12.64 13.56
C ALA A 299 2.08 -11.53 14.50
N ALA A 300 2.37 -10.35 13.97
CA ALA A 300 2.62 -9.14 14.74
C ALA A 300 2.07 -7.91 14.00
N GLN A 301 1.90 -6.80 14.72
CA GLN A 301 1.49 -5.54 14.10
C GLN A 301 2.66 -4.94 13.31
N VAL A 302 2.40 -4.51 12.09
CA VAL A 302 3.38 -3.85 11.21
C VAL A 302 3.12 -2.34 11.21
N LEU A 303 4.20 -1.56 11.10
CA LEU A 303 4.17 -0.11 11.13
C LEU A 303 3.48 0.43 9.87
N VAL A 304 2.34 1.10 10.07
CA VAL A 304 1.68 1.90 9.04
C VAL A 304 1.97 3.36 9.39
N ALA A 305 2.62 4.09 8.49
CA ALA A 305 3.21 5.41 8.76
C ALA A 305 2.24 6.47 9.34
N ASP A 306 0.93 6.24 9.29
CA ASP A 306 -0.10 7.21 9.70
C ASP A 306 -0.67 7.01 11.12
N SER A 307 -0.30 5.95 11.85
CA SER A 307 -0.96 5.61 13.14
C SER A 307 -0.38 6.26 14.41
N ARG A 308 0.62 7.16 14.30
CA ARG A 308 1.34 7.72 15.46
C ARG A 308 0.74 9.00 16.02
N ARG A 309 -0.54 9.00 16.39
CA ARG A 309 -1.11 10.07 17.24
C ARG A 309 -0.93 9.71 18.72
N GLY A 310 -0.05 10.42 19.44
CA GLY A 310 -0.08 10.54 20.91
C GLY A 310 0.53 9.40 21.76
N LEU A 311 1.44 8.58 21.23
CA LEU A 311 1.92 7.37 21.90
C LEU A 311 3.31 7.53 22.55
N VAL A 312 3.51 6.95 23.73
CA VAL A 312 4.75 7.06 24.52
C VAL A 312 5.72 5.97 24.07
N ALA A 313 6.83 6.32 23.41
CA ALA A 313 7.90 5.35 23.13
C ALA A 313 8.46 4.71 24.42
N TYR A 314 8.64 3.39 24.42
CA TYR A 314 9.19 2.59 25.52
C TYR A 314 9.92 1.39 24.91
N GLU A 315 11.18 1.13 25.29
CA GLU A 315 12.07 0.15 24.63
C GLU A 315 12.08 0.33 23.10
N ASP A 316 11.79 -0.73 22.34
CA ASP A 316 11.69 -0.74 20.87
C ASP A 316 10.24 -0.63 20.36
N GLY A 317 9.31 -0.22 21.22
CA GLY A 317 7.89 -0.07 20.92
C GLY A 317 7.26 1.15 21.58
N ILE A 318 5.96 1.07 21.82
CA ILE A 318 5.18 2.12 22.47
C ILE A 318 4.38 1.57 23.65
N ILE A 319 4.16 2.39 24.67
CA ILE A 319 3.12 2.16 25.68
C ILE A 319 1.85 2.88 25.23
N THR A 320 0.74 2.14 25.16
CA THR A 320 -0.58 2.68 24.84
C THR A 320 -1.22 3.34 26.06
N HIS A 321 -2.28 4.12 25.87
CA HIS A 321 -3.09 4.69 26.97
C HIS A 321 -3.66 3.65 27.95
N ARG A 322 -3.66 2.36 27.59
CA ARG A 322 -4.10 1.24 28.45
C ARG A 322 -2.96 0.60 29.25
N ASN A 323 -1.78 1.24 29.30
CA ASN A 323 -0.56 0.69 29.90
C ASN A 323 -0.13 -0.68 29.32
N THR A 324 -0.42 -0.91 28.04
CA THR A 324 0.08 -2.08 27.29
C THR A 324 1.29 -1.69 26.45
N PHE A 325 2.28 -2.57 26.35
CA PHE A 325 3.35 -2.43 25.37
C PHE A 325 2.87 -2.89 24.00
N GLN A 326 3.30 -2.19 22.94
CA GLN A 326 3.02 -2.53 21.56
C GLN A 326 4.22 -2.17 20.69
N LYS A 327 4.88 -3.19 20.12
CA LYS A 327 5.85 -3.01 19.04
C LYS A 327 5.16 -3.05 17.68
N TYR A 328 5.51 -2.12 16.82
CA TYR A 328 5.15 -2.14 15.41
C TYR A 328 6.40 -2.48 14.62
N TYR A 329 6.39 -3.62 13.95
CA TYR A 329 7.53 -4.08 13.16
C TYR A 329 7.49 -3.48 11.76
N GLU A 330 8.63 -3.31 11.11
CA GLU A 330 8.65 -3.33 9.65
C GLU A 330 8.48 -4.77 9.14
N GLN A 331 7.98 -4.96 7.91
CA GLN A 331 7.68 -6.30 7.41
C GLN A 331 8.96 -7.16 7.33
N GLU A 332 10.04 -6.56 6.84
CA GLU A 332 11.38 -7.13 6.71
C GLU A 332 12.04 -7.36 8.07
N GLU A 333 11.88 -6.41 9.00
CA GLU A 333 12.36 -6.54 10.38
C GLU A 333 11.74 -7.77 11.07
N LEU A 334 10.42 -7.94 10.94
CA LEU A 334 9.72 -9.09 11.50
C LEU A 334 10.22 -10.41 10.90
N LYS A 335 10.40 -10.46 9.57
CA LYS A 335 10.94 -11.66 8.90
C LYS A 335 12.33 -11.99 9.43
N ALA A 336 13.23 -11.01 9.43
CA ALA A 336 14.62 -11.21 9.81
C ALA A 336 14.73 -11.68 11.27
N TYR A 337 13.90 -11.13 12.16
CA TYR A 337 13.80 -11.57 13.54
C TYR A 337 13.37 -13.03 13.66
N ILE A 338 12.30 -13.44 12.96
CA ILE A 338 11.80 -14.83 12.98
C ILE A 338 12.88 -15.78 12.43
N ASP A 339 13.44 -15.47 11.26
CA ASP A 339 14.43 -16.29 10.59
C ASP A 339 15.69 -16.48 11.45
N GLN A 340 16.18 -15.40 12.08
CA GLN A 340 17.37 -15.44 12.91
C GLN A 340 17.16 -16.23 14.21
N VAL A 341 15.98 -16.11 14.84
CA VAL A 341 15.70 -16.81 16.10
C VAL A 341 15.46 -18.30 15.85
N LEU A 342 14.71 -18.65 14.80
CA LEU A 342 14.33 -20.04 14.51
C LEU A 342 15.34 -20.78 13.64
N GLY A 343 16.17 -20.08 12.87
CA GLY A 343 17.08 -20.68 11.88
C GLY A 343 16.34 -21.30 10.69
N VAL A 344 15.08 -20.92 10.46
CA VAL A 344 14.21 -21.43 9.40
C VAL A 344 13.62 -20.25 8.62
N ASP A 345 13.57 -20.36 7.30
CA ASP A 345 13.05 -19.32 6.42
C ASP A 345 11.52 -19.19 6.52
N ALA A 346 11.06 -18.07 7.07
CA ALA A 346 9.65 -17.76 7.25
C ALA A 346 9.00 -17.31 5.94
N ILE A 347 7.83 -17.89 5.62
CA ILE A 347 7.09 -17.59 4.39
C ILE A 347 6.03 -16.52 4.68
N PRO A 348 6.04 -15.36 4.00
CA PRO A 348 5.02 -14.34 4.21
C PRO A 348 3.66 -14.82 3.71
N ALA A 349 2.68 -14.92 4.62
CA ALA A 349 1.28 -15.17 4.27
C ALA A 349 0.60 -13.87 3.84
N ALA A 350 0.80 -12.82 4.63
CA ALA A 350 0.31 -11.46 4.44
C ALA A 350 1.22 -10.48 5.23
N LEU A 351 0.92 -9.18 5.15
CA LEU A 351 1.57 -8.18 6.00
C LEU A 351 1.43 -8.54 7.48
N GLY A 352 2.56 -8.61 8.18
CA GLY A 352 2.69 -8.96 9.58
C GLY A 352 2.43 -10.41 9.91
N ILE A 353 2.27 -11.31 8.92
CA ILE A 353 1.88 -12.70 9.14
C ILE A 353 2.80 -13.63 8.35
N TYR A 354 3.46 -14.53 9.06
CA TYR A 354 4.40 -15.49 8.53
C TYR A 354 4.01 -16.92 8.88
N LEU A 355 4.30 -17.85 7.97
CA LEU A 355 4.16 -19.29 8.13
C LEU A 355 5.54 -19.93 8.11
N ILE A 356 5.83 -20.76 9.12
CA ILE A 356 7.12 -21.43 9.28
C ILE A 356 6.86 -22.93 9.29
N PHE A 357 7.43 -23.63 8.30
CA PHE A 357 7.20 -25.06 8.11
C PHE A 357 8.36 -25.86 8.69
N ARG A 358 8.04 -26.96 9.39
CA ARG A 358 9.02 -27.94 9.88
C ARG A 358 9.67 -28.71 8.73
N ASP A 359 8.86 -29.07 7.73
CA ASP A 359 9.32 -29.80 6.55
C ASP A 359 9.55 -28.83 5.37
N PRO A 360 10.79 -28.71 4.86
CA PRO A 360 11.10 -27.92 3.67
C PRO A 360 10.27 -28.30 2.43
N ALA A 361 9.90 -29.57 2.27
CA ALA A 361 9.11 -30.02 1.12
C ALA A 361 7.66 -29.50 1.20
N GLN A 362 7.09 -29.42 2.40
CA GLN A 362 5.79 -28.77 2.61
C GLN A 362 5.88 -27.27 2.38
N ALA A 363 6.96 -26.62 2.82
CA ALA A 363 7.22 -25.21 2.58
C ALA A 363 7.24 -24.87 1.08
N GLU A 364 7.94 -25.68 0.28
CA GLU A 364 8.02 -25.50 -1.18
C GLU A 364 6.71 -25.87 -1.89
N ALA A 365 5.99 -26.89 -1.43
CA ALA A 365 4.66 -27.20 -1.93
C ALA A 365 3.68 -26.04 -1.71
N PHE A 366 3.74 -25.41 -0.53
CA PHE A 366 2.96 -24.22 -0.20
C PHE A 366 3.34 -23.01 -1.07
N ARG A 367 4.64 -22.77 -1.31
CA ARG A 367 5.09 -21.70 -2.21
C ARG A 367 4.58 -21.90 -3.63
N ALA A 368 4.70 -23.11 -4.15
CA ALA A 368 4.23 -23.44 -5.49
C ALA A 368 2.71 -23.28 -5.64
N SER A 369 1.93 -23.67 -4.63
CA SER A 369 0.46 -23.57 -4.68
C SER A 369 -0.03 -22.11 -4.74
N ARG A 370 0.70 -21.15 -4.16
CA ARG A 370 0.37 -19.71 -4.22
C ARG A 370 0.36 -19.11 -5.62
N PHE A 371 1.08 -19.74 -6.56
CA PHE A 371 1.14 -19.31 -7.95
C PHE A 371 0.38 -20.23 -8.89
N ARG A 372 -0.39 -21.19 -8.36
CA ARG A 372 -1.25 -22.04 -9.19
C ARG A 372 -2.49 -21.26 -9.62
N SER A 373 -2.84 -21.39 -10.89
CA SER A 373 -4.01 -20.73 -11.48
C SER A 373 -5.19 -21.69 -11.62
N ARG A 374 -6.43 -21.21 -11.49
CA ARG A 374 -7.63 -22.06 -11.66
C ARG A 374 -7.74 -22.63 -13.08
N ALA A 375 -8.10 -23.90 -13.20
CA ALA A 375 -8.39 -24.57 -14.46
C ALA A 375 -9.74 -25.29 -14.37
N THR A 376 -10.39 -25.50 -15.50
CA THR A 376 -11.67 -26.23 -15.58
C THR A 376 -11.47 -27.48 -16.39
N THR A 377 -11.97 -28.61 -15.88
CA THR A 377 -11.92 -29.89 -16.57
C THR A 377 -12.68 -29.81 -17.90
N PRO A 378 -12.05 -30.18 -19.03
CA PRO A 378 -12.67 -30.19 -20.35
C PRO A 378 -13.98 -30.97 -20.38
N ARG A 379 -14.99 -30.39 -21.06
CA ARG A 379 -16.30 -31.03 -21.19
C ARG A 379 -16.24 -32.15 -22.22
N VAL A 380 -16.95 -33.24 -21.93
CA VAL A 380 -17.16 -34.34 -22.86
C VAL A 380 -18.08 -33.86 -23.99
N ARG A 381 -17.57 -33.85 -25.22
CA ARG A 381 -18.30 -33.35 -26.42
C ARG A 381 -18.93 -34.48 -27.22
N LEU A 382 -18.39 -35.69 -27.11
CA LEU A 382 -18.88 -36.88 -27.82
C LEU A 382 -19.54 -37.85 -26.84
N SER A 383 -20.81 -38.17 -27.08
CA SER A 383 -21.49 -39.23 -26.34
C SER A 383 -21.03 -40.58 -26.90
N VAL A 384 -20.10 -41.22 -26.20
CA VAL A 384 -19.65 -42.57 -26.48
C VAL A 384 -20.17 -43.45 -25.34
N LYS A 385 -21.02 -44.45 -25.64
CA LYS A 385 -21.61 -45.36 -24.62
C LYS A 385 -20.55 -45.90 -23.65
N ARG A 386 -19.41 -46.31 -24.20
CA ARG A 386 -18.26 -46.82 -23.46
C ARG A 386 -17.64 -45.80 -22.49
N PHE A 387 -17.67 -44.50 -22.79
CA PHE A 387 -17.14 -43.49 -21.88
C PHE A 387 -18.10 -43.24 -20.69
N GLU A 388 -19.41 -43.18 -20.94
CA GLU A 388 -20.39 -42.97 -19.87
C GLU A 388 -20.34 -44.09 -18.81
N GLU A 389 -20.12 -45.34 -19.25
CA GLU A 389 -19.92 -46.51 -18.36
C GLU A 389 -18.71 -46.34 -17.42
N TYR A 390 -17.65 -45.67 -17.88
CA TYR A 390 -16.41 -45.49 -17.11
C TYR A 390 -16.23 -44.09 -16.54
N LYS A 391 -17.22 -43.20 -16.69
CA LYS A 391 -17.08 -41.79 -16.31
C LYS A 391 -16.69 -41.61 -14.84
N ALA A 392 -17.33 -42.34 -13.94
CA ALA A 392 -17.01 -42.29 -12.51
C ALA A 392 -15.56 -42.76 -12.22
N LEU A 393 -15.07 -43.74 -12.97
CA LEU A 393 -13.71 -44.25 -12.85
C LEU A 393 -12.66 -43.30 -13.46
N LEU A 394 -13.00 -42.61 -14.54
CA LEU A 394 -12.11 -41.68 -15.24
C LEU A 394 -12.12 -40.26 -14.66
N GLN A 395 -13.16 -39.88 -13.90
CA GLN A 395 -13.28 -38.53 -13.33
C GLN A 395 -12.09 -38.16 -12.42
N PRO A 396 -11.62 -39.01 -11.47
CA PRO A 396 -10.43 -38.69 -10.68
C PRO A 396 -9.17 -38.48 -11.53
N LEU A 397 -9.06 -39.20 -12.66
CA LEU A 397 -7.96 -39.04 -13.60
C LEU A 397 -8.06 -37.70 -14.35
N MET A 398 -9.27 -37.31 -14.77
CA MET A 398 -9.53 -36.00 -15.39
C MET A 398 -9.23 -34.84 -14.42
N ASP A 399 -9.62 -34.99 -13.15
CA ASP A 399 -9.37 -34.00 -12.11
C ASP A 399 -7.86 -33.86 -11.83
N PHE A 400 -7.13 -34.98 -11.78
CA PHE A 400 -5.67 -34.96 -11.64
C PHE A 400 -4.99 -34.22 -12.80
N VAL A 401 -5.37 -34.53 -14.05
CA VAL A 401 -4.76 -33.88 -15.22
C VAL A 401 -5.13 -32.39 -15.27
N THR A 402 -6.35 -32.03 -14.87
CA THR A 402 -6.76 -30.62 -14.74
C THR A 402 -5.93 -29.89 -13.69
N GLU A 403 -5.61 -30.56 -12.59
CA GLU A 403 -4.84 -29.99 -11.50
C GLU A 403 -3.34 -29.92 -11.77
N ARG A 404 -2.78 -30.88 -12.52
CA ARG A 404 -1.31 -30.99 -12.72
C ARG A 404 -0.83 -30.72 -14.14
N GLY A 405 -1.73 -30.69 -15.12
CA GLY A 405 -1.40 -30.51 -16.54
C GLY A 405 -0.66 -31.70 -17.15
N ARG A 406 -0.70 -32.86 -16.49
CA ARG A 406 -0.05 -34.10 -16.93
C ARG A 406 -0.79 -35.32 -16.37
N VAL A 407 -0.59 -36.46 -17.00
CA VAL A 407 -1.07 -37.76 -16.53
C VAL A 407 -0.30 -38.18 -15.26
N PRO A 408 -0.97 -38.77 -14.24
CA PRO A 408 -0.30 -39.26 -13.04
C PRO A 408 0.65 -40.43 -13.35
N THR A 409 1.72 -40.54 -12.57
CA THR A 409 2.53 -41.75 -12.52
C THR A 409 1.84 -42.81 -11.66
N ALA A 410 2.22 -44.09 -11.81
CA ALA A 410 1.61 -45.17 -11.03
C ALA A 410 1.73 -44.94 -9.51
N ASP A 411 2.88 -44.41 -9.06
CA ASP A 411 3.15 -44.13 -7.64
C ASP A 411 2.35 -42.93 -7.07
N GLU A 412 1.61 -42.20 -7.89
CA GLU A 412 0.78 -41.05 -7.48
C GLU A 412 -0.70 -41.43 -7.31
N LEU A 413 -1.06 -42.68 -7.62
CA LEU A 413 -2.41 -43.21 -7.47
C LEU A 413 -2.42 -44.21 -6.32
N SER A 414 -3.48 -44.19 -5.50
CA SER A 414 -3.67 -45.25 -4.51
C SER A 414 -3.89 -46.60 -5.22
N PRO A 415 -3.59 -47.73 -4.57
CA PRO A 415 -3.88 -49.06 -5.15
C PRO A 415 -5.34 -49.19 -5.61
N GLU A 416 -6.27 -48.64 -4.83
CA GLU A 416 -7.72 -48.61 -5.11
C GLU A 416 -8.07 -47.81 -6.38
N GLN A 417 -7.29 -46.79 -6.73
CA GLN A 417 -7.45 -46.03 -7.97
C GLN A 417 -6.74 -46.69 -9.15
N LEU A 418 -5.56 -47.27 -8.93
CA LEU A 418 -4.71 -47.82 -9.99
C LEU A 418 -5.22 -49.18 -10.50
N GLU A 419 -5.70 -50.06 -9.61
CA GLU A 419 -6.14 -51.41 -9.98
C GLU A 419 -7.28 -51.42 -11.00
N PRO A 420 -8.40 -50.69 -10.82
CA PRO A 420 -9.49 -50.71 -11.79
C PRO A 420 -9.07 -50.09 -13.13
N LEU A 421 -8.26 -49.03 -13.11
CA LEU A 421 -7.73 -48.41 -14.34
C LEU A 421 -6.85 -49.37 -15.13
N THR A 422 -6.00 -50.13 -14.43
CA THR A 422 -5.11 -51.11 -15.06
C THR A 422 -5.88 -52.32 -15.57
N ARG A 423 -6.90 -52.78 -14.84
CA ARG A 423 -7.74 -53.91 -15.23
C ARG A 423 -8.55 -53.61 -16.49
N GLU A 424 -9.20 -52.46 -16.56
CA GLU A 424 -10.09 -52.10 -17.68
C GLU A 424 -9.32 -51.57 -18.90
N PHE A 425 -8.25 -50.79 -18.70
CA PHE A 425 -7.56 -50.08 -19.79
C PHE A 425 -6.11 -50.53 -20.04
N GLY A 426 -5.56 -51.41 -19.18
CA GLY A 426 -4.18 -51.89 -19.22
C GLY A 426 -3.13 -50.90 -18.71
N SER A 427 -3.39 -49.58 -18.76
CA SER A 427 -2.50 -48.56 -18.18
C SER A 427 -3.23 -47.23 -18.01
N VAL A 428 -2.74 -46.39 -17.08
CA VAL A 428 -3.24 -45.02 -16.85
C VAL A 428 -3.20 -44.16 -18.12
N LYS A 429 -2.13 -44.26 -18.93
CA LYS A 429 -2.01 -43.53 -20.21
C LYS A 429 -3.10 -43.94 -21.20
N ARG A 430 -3.41 -45.23 -21.31
CA ARG A 430 -4.48 -45.72 -22.19
C ARG A 430 -5.86 -45.28 -21.70
N ALA A 431 -6.08 -45.28 -20.39
CA ALA A 431 -7.30 -44.74 -19.78
C ALA A 431 -7.48 -43.26 -20.14
N PHE A 432 -6.42 -42.45 -20.00
CA PHE A 432 -6.50 -41.02 -20.35
C PHE A 432 -6.66 -40.78 -21.86
N ASN A 433 -6.07 -41.62 -22.72
CA ASN A 433 -6.29 -41.51 -24.17
C ASN A 433 -7.76 -41.68 -24.56
N LEU A 434 -8.57 -42.41 -23.79
CA LEU A 434 -10.02 -42.48 -24.01
C LEU A 434 -10.69 -41.14 -23.68
N VAL A 435 -10.28 -40.48 -22.58
CA VAL A 435 -10.76 -39.13 -22.21
C VAL A 435 -10.47 -38.14 -23.35
N VAL A 436 -9.23 -38.11 -23.85
CA VAL A 436 -8.82 -37.20 -24.92
C VAL A 436 -9.64 -37.41 -26.20
N LYS A 437 -10.04 -38.65 -26.51
CA LYS A 437 -10.89 -38.94 -27.68
C LYS A 437 -12.31 -38.38 -27.58
N VAL A 438 -12.83 -38.17 -26.37
CA VAL A 438 -14.21 -37.70 -26.14
C VAL A 438 -14.31 -36.25 -25.68
N THR A 439 -13.15 -35.61 -25.45
CA THR A 439 -13.00 -34.21 -25.03
C THR A 439 -12.21 -33.42 -26.08
N ASP A 440 -12.06 -32.11 -25.89
CA ASP A 440 -11.20 -31.29 -26.74
C ASP A 440 -9.74 -31.43 -26.33
N THR A 441 -8.87 -31.85 -27.27
CA THR A 441 -7.43 -31.98 -27.01
C THR A 441 -6.77 -30.62 -26.74
N GLY A 442 -7.22 -29.56 -27.41
CA GLY A 442 -6.68 -28.21 -27.24
C GLY A 442 -6.89 -27.68 -25.82
N GLU A 443 -8.03 -27.99 -25.19
CA GLU A 443 -8.29 -27.59 -23.79
C GLU A 443 -7.30 -28.27 -22.82
N TRP A 444 -6.89 -29.52 -23.08
CA TRP A 444 -5.86 -30.19 -22.27
C TRP A 444 -4.46 -29.60 -22.47
N ASP A 445 -4.11 -29.23 -23.71
CA ASP A 445 -2.84 -28.57 -24.03
C ASP A 445 -2.77 -27.18 -23.37
N GLU A 446 -3.88 -26.45 -23.32
CA GLU A 446 -4.00 -25.17 -22.59
C GLU A 446 -3.77 -25.36 -21.09
N ILE A 447 -4.35 -26.40 -20.49
CA ILE A 447 -4.11 -26.74 -19.07
C ILE A 447 -2.63 -27.06 -18.83
N ALA A 448 -2.01 -27.88 -19.69
CA ALA A 448 -0.59 -28.21 -19.58
C ALA A 448 0.31 -26.96 -19.72
N SER A 449 0.00 -26.08 -20.67
CA SER A 449 0.69 -24.80 -20.87
C SER A 449 0.54 -23.88 -19.65
N LYS A 450 -0.68 -23.77 -19.10
CA LYS A 450 -0.97 -22.98 -17.90
C LYS A 450 -0.22 -23.48 -16.68
N ARG A 451 -0.10 -24.80 -16.49
CA ARG A 451 0.69 -25.42 -15.40
C ARG A 451 2.19 -25.22 -15.59
N ARG A 452 2.67 -25.25 -16.83
CA ARG A 452 4.05 -24.87 -17.16
C ARG A 452 4.32 -23.41 -16.77
N GLN A 453 3.43 -22.50 -17.11
CA GLN A 453 3.53 -21.08 -16.74
C GLN A 453 3.51 -20.85 -15.23
N ASP A 454 2.62 -21.52 -14.49
CA ASP A 454 2.57 -21.46 -13.02
C ASP A 454 3.91 -21.87 -12.39
N LEU A 455 4.51 -22.97 -12.88
CA LEU A 455 5.82 -23.45 -12.42
C LEU A 455 6.96 -22.49 -12.78
N LEU A 456 6.90 -21.84 -13.95
CA LEU A 456 7.87 -20.80 -14.32
C LEU A 456 7.85 -19.63 -13.34
N VAL A 457 6.64 -19.11 -13.04
CA VAL A 457 6.48 -18.02 -12.07
C VAL A 457 7.04 -18.42 -10.70
N TYR A 458 6.69 -19.61 -10.21
CA TYR A 458 7.21 -20.13 -8.95
C TYR A 458 8.75 -20.25 -8.96
N LEU A 459 9.34 -20.91 -9.96
CA LEU A 459 10.79 -21.13 -10.04
C LEU A 459 11.58 -19.82 -10.24
N ALA A 460 11.00 -18.86 -10.95
CA ALA A 460 11.58 -17.53 -11.13
C ALA A 460 11.60 -16.77 -9.80
N LEU A 461 10.50 -16.76 -9.05
CA LEU A 461 10.42 -16.10 -7.75
C LEU A 461 11.29 -16.76 -6.67
N SER A 462 11.53 -18.07 -6.78
CA SER A 462 12.48 -18.77 -5.91
C SER A 462 13.95 -18.37 -6.15
N HIS A 463 14.26 -17.54 -7.15
CA HIS A 463 15.61 -17.00 -7.38
C HIS A 463 16.01 -15.90 -6.38
N PHE A 464 15.05 -15.16 -5.80
CA PHE A 464 15.36 -14.06 -4.88
C PHE A 464 15.98 -14.54 -3.55
N ASP A 465 15.74 -15.81 -3.19
CA ASP A 465 16.34 -16.48 -2.04
C ASP A 465 17.23 -17.64 -2.53
N LYS A 466 17.37 -18.67 -1.69
CA LYS A 466 17.98 -19.93 -2.07
C LYS A 466 17.00 -20.77 -2.88
N ARG A 467 17.15 -20.79 -4.21
CA ARG A 467 16.39 -21.67 -5.10
C ARG A 467 16.46 -23.12 -4.57
N PRO A 468 15.31 -23.81 -4.39
CA PRO A 468 15.26 -25.13 -3.78
C PRO A 468 16.05 -26.14 -4.61
N LYS A 469 16.76 -27.07 -3.97
CA LYS A 469 17.36 -28.18 -4.70
C LYS A 469 16.27 -29.17 -5.09
N LEU A 470 16.51 -29.96 -6.13
CA LEU A 470 15.57 -31.00 -6.57
C LEU A 470 15.15 -31.96 -5.44
N ARG A 471 16.02 -32.22 -4.46
CA ARG A 471 15.72 -33.07 -3.31
C ARG A 471 14.72 -32.43 -2.33
N ASP A 472 14.70 -31.10 -2.25
CA ASP A 472 13.88 -30.32 -1.33
C ASP A 472 12.43 -30.18 -1.84
N LEU A 473 12.17 -30.52 -3.11
CA LEU A 473 10.83 -30.51 -3.70
C LEU A 473 10.04 -31.78 -3.33
N SER A 474 8.72 -31.68 -3.28
CA SER A 474 7.86 -32.87 -3.09
C SER A 474 7.89 -33.79 -4.33
N PRO A 475 7.64 -35.11 -4.19
CA PRO A 475 7.62 -36.04 -5.33
C PRO A 475 6.67 -35.59 -6.45
N LEU A 476 5.49 -35.07 -6.09
CA LEU A 476 4.51 -34.52 -7.04
C LEU A 476 5.09 -33.38 -7.89
N VAL A 477 5.80 -32.42 -7.27
CA VAL A 477 6.42 -31.30 -8.01
C VAL A 477 7.59 -31.78 -8.88
N LYS A 478 8.37 -32.76 -8.42
CA LYS A 478 9.44 -33.37 -9.25
C LYS A 478 8.88 -33.99 -10.52
N ASN A 479 7.78 -34.72 -10.39
CA ASN A 479 7.11 -35.37 -11.52
C ASN A 479 6.47 -34.34 -12.47
N ASP A 480 5.90 -33.24 -11.94
CA ASP A 480 5.42 -32.13 -12.77
C ASP A 480 6.55 -31.54 -13.62
N ILE A 481 7.67 -31.20 -12.99
CA ILE A 481 8.81 -30.60 -13.68
C ILE A 481 9.36 -31.54 -14.75
N LYS A 482 9.54 -32.83 -14.41
CA LYS A 482 10.02 -33.84 -15.35
C LYS A 482 9.07 -33.98 -16.54
N SER A 483 7.76 -34.01 -16.33
CA SER A 483 6.78 -34.20 -17.41
C SER A 483 6.56 -32.94 -18.25
N LEU A 484 6.60 -31.74 -17.66
CA LEU A 484 6.23 -30.49 -18.33
C LEU A 484 7.42 -29.78 -18.98
N PHE A 485 8.63 -30.03 -18.50
CA PHE A 485 9.87 -29.40 -18.96
C PHE A 485 10.98 -30.38 -19.35
N GLY A 486 10.82 -31.68 -19.07
CA GLY A 486 11.86 -32.71 -19.29
C GLY A 486 12.83 -32.83 -18.12
N SER A 487 13.39 -31.71 -17.64
CA SER A 487 14.34 -31.71 -16.52
C SER A 487 14.22 -30.46 -15.64
N TYR A 488 14.67 -30.58 -14.38
CA TYR A 488 14.76 -29.46 -13.45
C TYR A 488 15.65 -28.33 -13.98
N ARG A 489 16.77 -28.68 -14.63
CA ARG A 489 17.68 -27.70 -15.22
C ARG A 489 16.99 -26.87 -16.31
N GLN A 490 16.26 -27.52 -17.22
CA GLN A 490 15.52 -26.82 -18.28
C GLN A 490 14.44 -25.90 -17.72
N ALA A 491 13.70 -26.36 -16.70
CA ALA A 491 12.71 -25.54 -16.03
C ALA A 491 13.33 -24.29 -15.38
N CYS A 492 14.45 -24.43 -14.68
CA CYS A 492 15.19 -23.30 -14.11
C CYS A 492 15.69 -22.33 -15.18
N THR A 493 16.31 -22.83 -16.27
CA THR A 493 16.79 -21.97 -17.35
C THR A 493 15.66 -21.16 -17.97
N ALA A 494 14.49 -21.78 -18.22
CA ALA A 494 13.33 -21.06 -18.73
C ALA A 494 12.80 -20.01 -17.74
N ALA A 495 12.79 -20.32 -16.44
CA ALA A 495 12.40 -19.38 -15.39
C ALA A 495 13.37 -18.20 -15.26
N ASP A 496 14.67 -18.45 -15.40
CA ASP A 496 15.71 -17.40 -15.38
C ASP A 496 15.58 -16.44 -16.56
N LEU A 497 15.36 -16.97 -17.77
CA LEU A 497 15.11 -16.15 -18.95
C LEU A 497 13.87 -15.27 -18.78
N MET A 498 12.80 -15.82 -18.21
CA MET A 498 11.59 -15.07 -17.90
C MET A 498 11.84 -13.97 -16.86
N LEU A 499 12.58 -14.26 -15.79
CA LEU A 499 12.93 -13.27 -14.77
C LEU A 499 13.81 -12.15 -15.33
N LEU A 500 14.80 -12.47 -16.18
CA LEU A 500 15.63 -11.48 -16.86
C LEU A 500 14.79 -10.56 -17.75
N SER A 501 13.79 -11.11 -18.44
CA SER A 501 12.91 -10.33 -19.30
C SER A 501 12.07 -9.29 -18.54
N LEU A 502 11.83 -9.50 -17.24
CA LEU A 502 11.07 -8.59 -16.39
C LEU A 502 11.75 -7.22 -16.21
N GLY A 503 13.08 -7.16 -16.33
CA GLY A 503 13.84 -5.90 -16.29
C GLY A 503 13.60 -5.01 -17.50
N ASN A 504 13.00 -5.54 -18.58
CA ASN A 504 12.65 -4.77 -19.77
C ASN A 504 11.23 -4.20 -19.64
N LEU A 505 11.13 -2.92 -19.26
CA LEU A 505 9.85 -2.23 -19.09
C LEU A 505 9.06 -2.06 -20.41
N GLU A 506 9.71 -2.02 -21.57
CA GLU A 506 9.00 -1.97 -22.86
C GLU A 506 8.29 -3.29 -23.15
N LEU A 507 8.96 -4.42 -22.88
CA LEU A 507 8.36 -5.73 -22.96
C LEU A 507 7.17 -5.84 -21.99
N LEU A 508 7.36 -5.43 -20.73
CA LEU A 508 6.29 -5.39 -19.73
C LEU A 508 5.10 -4.54 -20.19
N ALA A 509 5.36 -3.38 -20.78
CA ALA A 509 4.35 -2.50 -21.35
C ALA A 509 3.58 -3.17 -22.48
N ASN A 510 4.25 -3.89 -23.39
CA ASN A 510 3.60 -4.64 -24.47
C ASN A 510 2.65 -5.71 -23.91
N HIS A 511 3.09 -6.50 -22.93
CA HIS A 511 2.23 -7.50 -22.28
C HIS A 511 1.06 -6.84 -21.54
N CYS A 512 1.27 -5.67 -20.92
CA CYS A 512 0.18 -4.93 -20.30
C CYS A 512 -0.84 -4.47 -21.35
N GLN A 513 -0.40 -3.86 -22.45
CA GLN A 513 -1.27 -3.32 -23.51
C GLN A 513 -2.03 -4.40 -24.29
N GLN A 514 -1.42 -5.58 -24.48
CA GLN A 514 -2.05 -6.73 -25.12
C GLN A 514 -2.97 -7.52 -24.20
N SER A 515 -2.95 -7.24 -22.88
CA SER A 515 -3.80 -7.93 -21.92
C SER A 515 -5.28 -7.69 -22.23
N THR A 516 -6.01 -8.78 -22.44
CA THR A 516 -7.46 -8.76 -22.64
C THR A 516 -8.23 -8.54 -21.34
N ILE A 517 -7.55 -8.66 -20.19
CA ILE A 517 -8.11 -8.47 -18.85
C ILE A 517 -7.38 -7.32 -18.16
N GLY A 518 -8.14 -6.38 -17.60
CA GLY A 518 -7.61 -5.24 -16.86
C GLY A 518 -7.88 -3.91 -17.55
N LYS A 519 -8.07 -2.87 -16.72
CA LYS A 519 -8.29 -1.50 -17.15
C LYS A 519 -6.97 -0.86 -17.55
N GLN A 520 -6.84 -0.52 -18.82
CA GLN A 520 -5.69 0.19 -19.36
C GLN A 520 -5.69 1.64 -18.87
N MET A 521 -4.57 2.06 -18.31
CA MET A 521 -4.29 3.43 -17.93
C MET A 521 -3.02 3.89 -18.65
N ALA A 522 -2.78 5.20 -18.70
CA ALA A 522 -1.66 5.79 -19.45
C ALA A 522 -0.26 5.22 -19.13
N ASN A 523 -0.07 4.68 -17.92
CA ASN A 523 1.22 4.14 -17.47
C ASN A 523 1.12 2.84 -16.65
N SER A 524 -0.07 2.24 -16.63
CA SER A 524 -0.31 1.05 -15.81
C SER A 524 -1.47 0.22 -16.30
N LEU A 525 -1.44 -1.08 -15.96
CA LEU A 525 -2.57 -1.98 -16.06
C LEU A 525 -3.19 -2.16 -14.67
N TRP A 526 -4.49 -1.95 -14.54
CA TRP A 526 -5.21 -2.15 -13.28
C TRP A 526 -6.06 -3.40 -13.39
N VAL A 527 -5.96 -4.29 -12.41
CA VAL A 527 -6.70 -5.56 -12.40
C VAL A 527 -7.29 -5.80 -11.03
N HIS A 528 -8.47 -6.41 -10.98
CA HIS A 528 -8.99 -6.94 -9.74
C HIS A 528 -8.13 -8.14 -9.31
N LEU A 529 -7.98 -8.39 -8.00
CA LEU A 529 -7.17 -9.50 -7.48
C LEU A 529 -7.59 -10.85 -8.08
N SER A 530 -8.90 -11.07 -8.29
CA SER A 530 -9.43 -12.30 -8.88
C SER A 530 -9.00 -12.56 -10.32
N ALA A 531 -8.53 -11.54 -11.04
CA ALA A 531 -8.05 -11.65 -12.41
C ALA A 531 -6.55 -11.96 -12.50
N LEU A 532 -5.79 -11.81 -11.40
CA LEU A 532 -4.32 -11.92 -11.40
C LEU A 532 -3.85 -13.25 -11.99
N GLU A 533 -4.47 -14.37 -11.60
CA GLU A 533 -4.10 -15.71 -12.08
C GLU A 533 -4.38 -15.97 -13.56
N LYS A 534 -5.14 -15.08 -14.22
CA LYS A 534 -5.51 -15.16 -15.64
C LYS A 534 -4.64 -14.28 -16.53
N LEU A 535 -3.79 -13.45 -15.93
CA LEU A 535 -2.87 -12.60 -16.69
C LEU A 535 -1.73 -13.42 -17.27
N ASP A 536 -1.05 -12.81 -18.24
CA ASP A 536 0.22 -13.28 -18.76
C ASP A 536 1.20 -13.59 -17.61
N PRO A 537 1.95 -14.70 -17.68
CA PRO A 537 2.86 -15.10 -16.62
C PRO A 537 3.90 -14.02 -16.27
N LEU A 538 4.33 -13.17 -17.22
CA LEU A 538 5.28 -12.09 -16.94
C LEU A 538 4.66 -11.03 -16.01
N LEU A 539 3.37 -10.71 -16.20
CA LEU A 539 2.64 -9.78 -15.32
C LEU A 539 2.41 -10.37 -13.93
N ARG A 540 2.14 -11.68 -13.87
CA ARG A 540 2.04 -12.44 -12.61
C ARG A 540 3.36 -12.47 -11.87
N LEU A 541 4.47 -12.66 -12.61
CA LEU A 541 5.82 -12.63 -12.06
C LEU A 541 6.14 -11.23 -11.51
N TYR A 542 5.78 -10.17 -12.23
CA TYR A 542 5.95 -8.78 -11.78
C TYR A 542 5.31 -8.54 -10.41
N GLU A 543 4.05 -8.95 -10.24
CA GLU A 543 3.36 -8.89 -8.93
C GLU A 543 3.99 -9.81 -7.89
N GLY A 544 4.38 -11.01 -8.32
CA GLY A 544 5.05 -12.00 -7.50
C GLY A 544 6.33 -11.48 -6.85
N CYS A 545 7.11 -10.63 -7.53
CA CYS A 545 8.33 -10.04 -6.97
C CYS A 545 8.09 -9.26 -5.68
N VAL A 546 6.92 -8.64 -5.54
CA VAL A 546 6.52 -7.92 -4.33
C VAL A 546 5.86 -8.87 -3.33
N SER A 547 4.86 -9.63 -3.77
CA SER A 547 4.05 -10.47 -2.87
C SER A 547 4.83 -11.65 -2.27
N ARG A 548 5.89 -12.12 -2.94
CA ARG A 548 6.80 -13.15 -2.41
C ARG A 548 7.66 -12.67 -1.26
N THR A 549 8.06 -11.39 -1.29
CA THR A 549 8.99 -10.78 -0.34
C THR A 549 8.23 -10.17 0.84
N LEU A 550 7.21 -9.37 0.55
CA LEU A 550 6.46 -8.61 1.56
C LEU A 550 5.18 -9.31 2.00
N GLY A 551 4.74 -10.33 1.27
CA GLY A 551 3.37 -10.83 1.39
C GLY A 551 2.38 -9.89 0.69
N ARG A 552 1.26 -10.46 0.24
CA ARG A 552 0.17 -9.65 -0.32
C ARG A 552 -0.68 -9.07 0.80
N PRO A 553 -1.08 -7.78 0.75
CA PRO A 553 -2.07 -7.25 1.68
C PRO A 553 -3.39 -8.03 1.52
N THR A 554 -3.90 -8.58 2.61
CA THR A 554 -5.12 -9.42 2.59
C THR A 554 -6.35 -8.70 2.06
N GLU A 555 -6.42 -7.40 2.28
CA GLU A 555 -7.56 -6.56 1.91
C GLU A 555 -7.47 -6.03 0.48
N VAL A 556 -6.41 -6.37 -0.28
CA VAL A 556 -6.28 -5.85 -1.64
C VAL A 556 -7.49 -6.24 -2.50
N THR A 557 -8.05 -5.24 -3.17
CA THR A 557 -9.11 -5.43 -4.16
C THR A 557 -8.56 -5.29 -5.56
N VAL A 558 -7.76 -4.25 -5.80
CA VAL A 558 -7.23 -3.90 -7.12
C VAL A 558 -5.71 -3.80 -7.06
N ILE A 559 -5.03 -4.33 -8.07
CA ILE A 559 -3.59 -4.27 -8.26
C ILE A 559 -3.32 -3.38 -9.46
N LYS A 560 -2.44 -2.40 -9.28
CA LYS A 560 -1.91 -1.54 -10.33
C LYS A 560 -0.48 -1.97 -10.66
N LEU A 561 -0.30 -2.49 -11.87
CA LEU A 561 1.00 -2.85 -12.44
C LEU A 561 1.52 -1.64 -13.22
N ASN A 562 2.51 -0.91 -12.68
CA ASN A 562 3.13 0.20 -13.41
C ASN A 562 4.20 -0.34 -14.35
N TYR A 563 4.12 0.00 -15.63
CA TYR A 563 5.09 -0.44 -16.65
C TYR A 563 6.02 0.68 -17.12
N THR A 564 5.91 1.88 -16.55
CA THR A 564 6.85 3.01 -16.79
C THR A 564 7.86 3.21 -15.66
N LYS A 565 7.52 2.72 -14.46
CA LYS A 565 8.35 2.71 -13.27
C LYS A 565 8.27 1.33 -12.62
N PRO A 566 9.37 0.78 -12.08
CA PRO A 566 9.40 -0.50 -11.39
C PRO A 566 8.65 -0.39 -10.05
N GLN A 567 7.32 -0.46 -10.11
CA GLN A 567 6.43 -0.18 -8.99
C GLN A 567 5.10 -0.89 -9.12
N ILE A 568 4.58 -1.33 -7.97
CA ILE A 568 3.24 -1.88 -7.84
C ILE A 568 2.45 -1.08 -6.81
N THR A 569 1.14 -0.98 -7.02
CA THR A 569 0.25 -0.38 -6.02
C THR A 569 -0.93 -1.31 -5.76
N TYR A 570 -1.16 -1.63 -4.50
CA TYR A 570 -2.32 -2.35 -4.01
C TYR A 570 -3.35 -1.34 -3.51
N LEU A 571 -4.59 -1.49 -3.95
CA LEU A 571 -5.71 -0.60 -3.62
C LEU A 571 -6.81 -1.42 -2.94
N PHE A 572 -7.33 -0.88 -1.84
CA PHE A 572 -8.42 -1.48 -1.08
C PHE A 572 -9.73 -0.71 -1.28
N PHE A 573 -10.73 -1.43 -1.79
CA PHE A 573 -12.10 -0.97 -1.97
C PHE A 573 -13.03 -1.93 -1.21
N PRO A 574 -13.34 -1.69 0.08
CA PRO A 574 -14.09 -2.64 0.91
C PRO A 574 -15.47 -2.99 0.34
N ASP A 575 -16.13 -2.02 -0.31
CA ASP A 575 -17.48 -2.17 -0.84
C ASP A 575 -17.53 -2.49 -2.34
N PHE A 576 -16.47 -3.09 -2.89
CA PHE A 576 -16.32 -3.30 -4.34
C PHE A 576 -17.51 -3.99 -5.00
N ASP A 577 -18.10 -5.03 -4.40
CA ASP A 577 -19.23 -5.74 -4.98
C ASP A 577 -20.59 -5.09 -4.71
N ASN A 578 -20.67 -4.26 -3.67
CA ASN A 578 -21.92 -3.78 -3.10
C ASN A 578 -22.26 -2.36 -3.54
N VAL A 579 -21.25 -1.49 -3.70
CA VAL A 579 -21.42 -0.09 -4.10
C VAL A 579 -21.04 0.09 -5.57
N PRO A 580 -21.86 0.79 -6.40
CA PRO A 580 -21.54 1.05 -7.80
C PRO A 580 -20.16 1.67 -8.02
N HIS A 581 -19.86 2.70 -7.23
CA HIS A 581 -18.60 3.44 -7.26
C HIS A 581 -17.96 3.45 -5.87
N PRO A 582 -17.26 2.37 -5.49
CA PRO A 582 -16.68 2.27 -4.16
C PRO A 582 -15.57 3.32 -4.00
N ILE A 583 -15.48 3.89 -2.80
CA ILE A 583 -14.40 4.80 -2.41
C ILE A 583 -13.12 4.00 -2.15
N LEU A 584 -11.98 4.58 -2.53
CA LEU A 584 -10.68 4.05 -2.14
C LEU A 584 -10.51 4.27 -0.64
N HIS A 585 -10.27 3.20 0.12
CA HIS A 585 -10.05 3.27 1.56
C HIS A 585 -8.55 3.39 1.89
N THR A 586 -7.74 2.54 1.27
CA THR A 586 -6.29 2.48 1.52
C THR A 586 -5.55 2.19 0.23
N SER A 587 -4.38 2.80 0.08
CA SER A 587 -3.41 2.45 -0.97
C SER A 587 -2.05 2.10 -0.36
N MET A 588 -1.43 1.05 -0.89
CA MET A 588 -0.08 0.63 -0.57
C MET A 588 0.75 0.60 -1.84
N LYS A 589 1.80 1.40 -1.88
CA LYS A 589 2.67 1.55 -3.05
C LYS A 589 4.05 1.00 -2.71
N VAL A 590 4.55 0.10 -3.56
CA VAL A 590 5.84 -0.58 -3.35
C VAL A 590 6.76 -0.29 -4.53
N GLY A 591 7.96 0.23 -4.25
CA GLY A 591 9.05 0.30 -5.22
C GLY A 591 9.71 -1.08 -5.36
N LEU A 592 9.93 -1.57 -6.58
CA LEU A 592 10.55 -2.90 -6.77
C LEU A 592 12.09 -2.88 -6.57
N GLN A 593 12.71 -1.70 -6.64
CA GLN A 593 14.17 -1.56 -6.54
C GLN A 593 14.68 -1.54 -5.09
N ASP A 594 13.95 -0.84 -4.22
CA ASP A 594 14.32 -0.60 -2.82
C ASP A 594 13.34 -1.25 -1.84
N LEU A 595 12.26 -1.86 -2.34
CA LEU A 595 11.15 -2.42 -1.58
C LEU A 595 10.48 -1.41 -0.63
N GLN A 596 10.70 -0.10 -0.84
CA GLN A 596 10.09 0.92 0.00
C GLN A 596 8.58 0.89 -0.13
N VAL A 597 7.91 0.76 1.01
CA VAL A 597 6.45 0.73 1.10
C VAL A 597 5.93 2.09 1.55
N ARG A 598 5.00 2.66 0.78
CA ARG A 598 4.26 3.88 1.14
C ARG A 598 2.79 3.56 1.28
N TYR A 599 2.25 3.82 2.45
CA TYR A 599 0.82 3.70 2.74
C TYR A 599 0.15 5.06 2.68
N ARG A 600 -1.12 5.05 2.29
CA ARG A 600 -2.00 6.20 2.42
C ARG A 600 -3.40 5.70 2.70
N ASP A 601 -3.96 6.17 3.80
CA ASP A 601 -5.37 6.02 4.12
C ASP A 601 -6.14 7.22 3.60
N PHE A 602 -7.39 6.96 3.21
CA PHE A 602 -8.30 7.96 2.70
C PHE A 602 -9.48 8.03 3.65
N ASP A 603 -9.65 9.18 4.31
CA ASP A 603 -10.82 9.44 5.12
C ASP A 603 -12.03 9.63 4.20
N PRO A 604 -13.15 8.90 4.43
CA PRO A 604 -14.39 9.12 3.69
C PRO A 604 -14.87 10.59 3.72
N GLN A 605 -14.50 11.35 4.75
CA GLN A 605 -14.83 12.77 4.89
C GLN A 605 -13.93 13.69 4.05
N ASP A 606 -12.77 13.21 3.58
CA ASP A 606 -11.77 13.98 2.83
C ASP A 606 -11.89 13.77 1.30
N ASN A 607 -13.11 13.60 0.81
CA ASN A 607 -13.44 13.47 -0.62
C ASN A 607 -12.54 12.45 -1.37
N PRO A 608 -12.63 11.15 -1.01
CA PRO A 608 -11.73 10.14 -1.56
C PRO A 608 -11.96 9.89 -3.06
N PRO A 609 -10.94 9.36 -3.77
CA PRO A 609 -11.12 8.86 -5.13
C PRO A 609 -12.13 7.72 -5.18
N ILE A 610 -12.94 7.67 -6.23
CA ILE A 610 -13.87 6.55 -6.47
C ILE A 610 -13.40 5.68 -7.63
N LEU A 611 -13.87 4.44 -7.65
CA LEU A 611 -13.61 3.52 -8.74
C LEU A 611 -14.77 3.48 -9.75
N LEU A 612 -14.46 3.84 -10.99
CA LEU A 612 -15.38 3.76 -12.13
C LEU A 612 -15.04 2.59 -13.06
N GLN A 613 -16.04 2.09 -13.80
CA GLN A 613 -15.89 1.05 -14.82
C GLN A 613 -15.27 -0.24 -14.27
N LYS A 614 -15.86 -0.78 -13.20
CA LYS A 614 -15.35 -1.97 -12.49
C LYS A 614 -15.22 -3.19 -13.40
N GLU A 615 -16.09 -3.33 -14.40
CA GLU A 615 -16.05 -4.44 -15.36
C GLU A 615 -14.73 -4.56 -16.10
N GLN A 616 -14.03 -3.43 -16.34
CA GLN A 616 -12.75 -3.45 -17.05
C GLN A 616 -11.63 -4.10 -16.23
N LEU A 617 -11.77 -4.15 -14.91
CA LEU A 617 -10.81 -4.78 -14.01
C LEU A 617 -11.00 -6.30 -13.90
N LEU A 618 -12.11 -6.82 -14.43
CA LEU A 618 -12.63 -8.15 -14.13
C LEU A 618 -12.57 -9.06 -15.36
N SER A 619 -12.48 -10.35 -15.11
CA SER A 619 -12.70 -11.37 -16.14
C SER A 619 -14.20 -11.57 -16.39
N ALA A 620 -14.56 -12.03 -17.59
CA ALA A 620 -15.95 -12.18 -18.02
C ALA A 620 -16.79 -13.17 -17.17
N ASP A 621 -16.14 -14.13 -16.52
CA ASP A 621 -16.75 -15.11 -15.62
C ASP A 621 -16.97 -14.58 -14.18
N TYR A 622 -16.66 -13.32 -13.91
CA TYR A 622 -16.94 -12.72 -12.61
C TYR A 622 -18.44 -12.56 -12.40
N SER A 623 -18.96 -12.97 -11.24
CA SER A 623 -20.41 -13.08 -10.97
C SER A 623 -21.21 -11.79 -11.23
N ASN A 624 -20.63 -10.64 -10.92
CA ASN A 624 -21.24 -9.32 -11.11
C ASN A 624 -20.83 -8.62 -12.42
N TYR A 625 -20.09 -9.28 -13.33
CA TYR A 625 -19.52 -8.66 -14.53
C TYR A 625 -20.59 -7.95 -15.38
N ASP A 626 -21.64 -8.68 -15.78
CA ASP A 626 -22.71 -8.13 -16.62
C ASP A 626 -23.45 -6.96 -15.97
N LYS A 627 -23.61 -7.01 -14.64
CA LYS A 627 -24.24 -5.94 -13.85
C LYS A 627 -23.42 -4.66 -13.93
N PHE A 628 -22.10 -4.75 -13.75
CA PHE A 628 -21.20 -3.61 -13.83
C PHE A 628 -21.08 -3.10 -15.28
N ALA A 629 -20.94 -3.99 -16.25
CA ALA A 629 -20.83 -3.64 -17.67
C ALA A 629 -22.10 -2.94 -18.21
N LYS A 630 -23.28 -3.28 -17.70
CA LYS A 630 -24.53 -2.56 -18.03
C LYS A 630 -24.52 -1.13 -17.49
N LEU A 631 -24.10 -0.94 -16.24
CA LEU A 631 -24.00 0.38 -15.63
C LEU A 631 -23.00 1.27 -16.38
N SER A 632 -21.78 0.77 -16.62
CA SER A 632 -20.72 1.53 -17.30
C SER A 632 -21.10 1.92 -18.73
N ARG A 633 -21.82 1.04 -19.46
CA ARG A 633 -22.39 1.41 -20.77
C ARG A 633 -23.41 2.54 -20.66
N GLN A 634 -24.28 2.49 -19.65
CA GLN A 634 -25.26 3.54 -19.41
C GLN A 634 -24.57 4.86 -19.08
N GLU A 635 -23.54 4.85 -18.23
CA GLU A 635 -22.75 6.04 -17.86
C GLU A 635 -22.02 6.64 -19.06
N GLN A 636 -21.47 5.80 -19.94
CA GLN A 636 -20.85 6.25 -21.19
C GLN A 636 -21.87 6.90 -22.13
N ASP A 637 -23.03 6.27 -22.31
CA ASP A 637 -24.10 6.79 -23.17
C ASP A 637 -24.64 8.13 -22.66
N TRP A 638 -24.61 8.33 -21.34
CA TRP A 638 -25.03 9.56 -20.66
C TRP A 638 -23.91 10.61 -20.59
N GLY A 639 -22.70 10.30 -21.08
CA GLY A 639 -21.55 11.20 -21.11
C GLY A 639 -20.92 11.49 -19.75
N LEU A 640 -21.24 10.70 -18.73
CA LEU A 640 -20.69 10.86 -17.38
C LEU A 640 -19.20 10.48 -17.30
N LEU A 641 -18.77 9.62 -18.22
CA LEU A 641 -17.39 9.11 -18.29
C LEU A 641 -16.47 9.95 -19.20
N ASP A 642 -16.96 11.07 -19.73
CA ASP A 642 -16.13 11.95 -20.55
C ASP A 642 -15.06 12.65 -19.66
N GLY A 643 -13.84 12.82 -20.18
CA GLY A 643 -12.74 13.49 -19.47
C GLY A 643 -11.85 12.56 -18.63
N SER A 644 -11.35 13.05 -17.49
CA SER A 644 -10.42 12.29 -16.63
C SER A 644 -11.05 11.01 -16.09
N SER A 645 -10.31 9.91 -16.20
CA SER A 645 -10.63 8.61 -15.60
C SER A 645 -10.40 8.56 -14.09
N TYR A 646 -9.72 9.56 -13.53
CA TYR A 646 -9.52 9.74 -12.09
C TYR A 646 -10.45 10.84 -11.61
N ILE A 647 -11.33 10.52 -10.66
CA ILE A 647 -12.34 11.42 -10.13
C ILE A 647 -12.60 11.12 -8.65
N THR A 648 -12.91 12.16 -7.89
CA THR A 648 -13.32 12.07 -6.49
C THR A 648 -14.82 11.88 -6.33
N PHE A 649 -15.25 11.48 -5.14
CA PHE A 649 -16.67 11.30 -4.83
C PHE A 649 -17.51 12.55 -5.11
N ASN A 650 -17.03 13.74 -4.70
CA ASN A 650 -17.76 15.00 -4.89
C ASN A 650 -17.84 15.41 -6.37
N GLU A 651 -16.74 15.28 -7.11
CA GLU A 651 -16.72 15.57 -8.55
C GLU A 651 -17.67 14.64 -9.32
N TRP A 652 -17.79 13.38 -8.91
CA TRP A 652 -18.75 12.46 -9.52
C TRP A 652 -20.20 12.86 -9.26
N ASN A 653 -20.53 13.26 -8.03
CA ASN A 653 -21.86 13.77 -7.71
C ASN A 653 -22.18 15.05 -8.49
N GLN A 654 -21.20 15.94 -8.67
CA GLN A 654 -21.34 17.11 -9.52
C GLN A 654 -21.66 16.72 -10.97
N ARG A 655 -20.95 15.74 -11.55
CA ARG A 655 -21.24 15.25 -12.90
C ARG A 655 -22.65 14.67 -13.02
N LEU A 656 -23.11 13.92 -12.03
CA LEU A 656 -24.47 13.40 -11.97
C LEU A 656 -25.49 14.54 -12.01
N ASP A 657 -25.27 15.58 -11.21
CA ASP A 657 -26.14 16.75 -11.14
C ASP A 657 -26.19 17.53 -12.47
N GLU A 658 -25.03 17.79 -13.07
CA GLU A 658 -24.91 18.47 -14.37
C GLU A 658 -25.60 17.73 -15.53
N GLN A 659 -25.67 16.39 -15.42
CA GLN A 659 -26.36 15.52 -16.38
C GLN A 659 -27.81 15.20 -15.97
N CYS A 660 -28.34 15.82 -14.91
CA CYS A 660 -29.68 15.55 -14.38
C CYS A 660 -29.91 14.05 -14.06
N ALA A 661 -28.85 13.35 -13.66
CA ALA A 661 -28.83 11.93 -13.41
C ALA A 661 -28.72 11.63 -11.91
N GLN A 662 -29.22 10.48 -11.49
CA GLN A 662 -28.99 9.93 -10.16
C GLN A 662 -28.85 8.41 -10.25
N LEU A 663 -28.12 7.81 -9.31
CA LEU A 663 -27.98 6.36 -9.23
C LEU A 663 -29.10 5.78 -8.37
N GLN A 664 -29.76 4.74 -8.89
CA GLN A 664 -30.68 3.89 -8.13
C GLN A 664 -30.16 2.45 -8.18
N GLY A 665 -29.35 2.09 -7.19
CA GLY A 665 -28.55 0.87 -7.25
C GLY A 665 -27.56 0.90 -8.42
N TYR A 666 -27.59 -0.13 -9.27
CA TYR A 666 -26.71 -0.27 -10.45
C TYR A 666 -27.36 0.24 -11.74
N ARG A 667 -28.13 1.33 -11.66
CA ARG A 667 -28.83 1.92 -12.80
C ARG A 667 -28.88 3.44 -12.67
N LEU A 668 -28.60 4.14 -13.75
CA LEU A 668 -28.86 5.58 -13.85
C LEU A 668 -30.34 5.83 -14.15
N VAL A 669 -30.91 6.78 -13.42
CA VAL A 669 -32.26 7.31 -13.66
C VAL A 669 -32.19 8.82 -13.71
N TRP A 670 -33.15 9.45 -14.38
CA TRP A 670 -33.24 10.89 -14.39
C TRP A 670 -33.71 11.39 -13.02
N ARG A 671 -33.11 12.49 -12.55
CA ARG A 671 -33.55 13.20 -11.35
C ARG A 671 -34.98 13.67 -11.51
N LYS A 672 -35.79 13.52 -10.46
CA LYS A 672 -37.22 13.90 -10.48
C LYS A 672 -37.42 15.41 -10.32
N ASP A 673 -36.45 16.09 -9.74
CA ASP A 673 -36.41 17.52 -9.45
C ASP A 673 -35.65 18.34 -10.50
N ALA A 674 -35.21 17.71 -11.59
CA ALA A 674 -34.51 18.39 -12.68
C ALA A 674 -35.44 19.31 -13.48
N ASP A 675 -34.93 20.47 -13.87
CA ASP A 675 -35.63 21.41 -14.76
C ASP A 675 -36.07 20.72 -16.08
N PRO A 676 -37.36 20.81 -16.48
CA PRO A 676 -37.88 20.11 -17.66
C PRO A 676 -37.16 20.45 -18.97
N TYR A 677 -36.70 21.70 -19.14
CA TYR A 677 -36.01 22.13 -20.34
C TYR A 677 -34.60 21.50 -20.42
N THR A 678 -33.84 21.60 -19.34
CA THR A 678 -32.52 20.99 -19.20
C THR A 678 -32.58 19.47 -19.38
N LEU A 679 -33.58 18.82 -18.78
CA LEU A 679 -33.82 17.39 -18.92
C LEU A 679 -34.11 16.98 -20.38
N LYS A 680 -34.90 17.78 -21.12
CA LYS A 680 -35.19 17.54 -22.54
C LYS A 680 -33.92 17.62 -23.39
N LEU A 681 -33.06 18.61 -23.11
CA LEU A 681 -31.77 18.77 -23.79
C LEU A 681 -30.84 17.57 -23.52
N ARG A 682 -30.68 17.15 -22.27
CA ARG A 682 -29.85 15.97 -21.91
C ARG A 682 -30.37 14.69 -22.55
N LYS A 683 -31.68 14.43 -22.51
CA LYS A 683 -32.29 13.27 -23.20
C LYS A 683 -32.02 13.27 -24.70
N SER A 684 -32.01 14.44 -25.34
CA SER A 684 -31.66 14.57 -26.76
C SER A 684 -30.18 14.20 -27.01
N GLN A 685 -29.26 14.69 -26.17
CA GLN A 685 -27.82 14.37 -26.25
C GLN A 685 -27.55 12.87 -26.09
N VAL A 686 -28.19 12.21 -25.11
CA VAL A 686 -28.07 10.75 -24.92
C VAL A 686 -28.57 9.98 -26.15
N ARG A 687 -29.72 10.37 -26.71
CA ARG A 687 -30.25 9.73 -27.93
C ARG A 687 -29.32 9.91 -29.13
N ALA A 688 -28.68 11.08 -29.26
CA ALA A 688 -27.70 11.32 -30.31
C ALA A 688 -26.49 10.39 -30.16
N ARG A 689 -25.93 10.25 -28.95
CA ARG A 689 -24.81 9.32 -28.67
C ARG A 689 -25.16 7.87 -28.99
N GLN A 690 -26.33 7.41 -28.57
CA GLN A 690 -26.79 6.04 -28.83
C GLN A 690 -26.97 5.75 -30.33
N LYS A 691 -27.44 6.73 -31.11
CA LYS A 691 -27.58 6.60 -32.57
C LYS A 691 -26.26 6.54 -33.32
N VAL A 692 -25.22 7.21 -32.83
CA VAL A 692 -23.87 7.13 -33.42
C VAL A 692 -23.30 5.74 -33.19
N LYS A 693 -23.36 5.24 -31.95
CA LYS A 693 -22.92 3.88 -31.60
C LYS A 693 -23.64 2.75 -32.33
N SER A 694 -24.90 2.91 -32.71
CA SER A 694 -25.63 1.87 -33.45
C SER A 694 -25.25 1.77 -34.94
N LYS A 695 -24.45 2.71 -35.44
CA LYS A 695 -23.98 2.77 -36.84
C LYS A 695 -22.53 2.32 -37.01
N GLU A 696 -21.77 2.27 -35.92
CA GLU A 696 -20.45 1.64 -35.80
C GLU A 696 -20.62 0.17 -35.42
#